data_AF-A0A6E8VX00-F1
#
_entry.id   AF-A0A6E8VX00-F1
#
_cell.length_a   1.000
_cell.length_b   1.000
_cell.length_c   1.000
_cell.angle_alpha   90.00
_cell.angle_beta   90.00
_cell.angle_gamma   90.00
#
_symmetry.space_group_name_H-M   'P 1'
#
loop_
_entity.id
_entity.type
_entity.pdbx_description
1 polymer ?
#
loop_
_entity_poly.entity_id
_entity_poly.type
_entity_poly.pdbx_seq_one_letter_code
_entity_poly.pdbx_strand_id
1 'polypeptide(L)'
;MCCSLKRVLLLFGFLYFMSRACGQEENYLTCGRRKVQSVFLIQNGVDAKAGHWPWHAAIFHGNGRQEEYQCGGSILDQNTILTASHCVYTHKSVISAARVSVHVGQIHLKETSEYTQIHGVQDIILHPEFNSNSFNNDIALLKLSTNITMTKYVQPVCLWTMDSNQEMIVGKNGTIVGFGLNEHDVVSDQLKQALVGVVDALTCIKSDRAAFGPVLTSEMFCGKGRTGVGACNGDSGGGMFFEVSGKWFVRGLVSFTPLRGNTGLCDPLKYTAYTDVAKYLEWIKQYIDHRVLSYESDVLDIDYEAKLRLFNFKTCGVKQMIVDTDGISRSSIPWIGFVRSPNETKSRCVVTLISEWYAVGPAHCFQRDSSDAYVLLGFLVDQTSQCLRSYESTVCTHPAQERNIQKIIMHPKFGPNNSADNIALIELQRPADTSQPHVKPICLSVTPELRTKAMTNLHVATVSKENNSYKNTPVRYLEPAECMKEYTEKNITLNLEGKRLCAEIANKDKQNCQTLIAGSPLQEMRIYHVQEQYFLRGFELLGQACGAFASPIYNNIETYIDWILYNMRYSSLEVADDNSTVNTTQQTLETEWSMLQRQPGKENLHLFDMDTCGLPSTHDQSLGEFSMPWVGLFGAVQNVTDKVSSIKSLAVLISEWYALIPNRTINDDVTWRFLLLGRYNPDNNTNCYNGTCEVTHQLVEIKNVILPPANQQMFALIELLEPANLKIPYIRPICLPFMDQLHQYKPTEVIISSTRENSFAIESKKLKMIDVLNCQQNLLLEGHFVTFTENFPCAIEAENFRQTPLSSHLGSPLQSAVWYGGRKRYFLYGIDGNEEHIFKDLIHGPYMFGTIERGDLDWIVESMRENERQTSSISTTKNERITLRPVQHASKGALFNFGTCGESSSSFPMPWMGFVSSNNVTKSFAIVISDRFAVGPAHYVDDVSAEYEMTLGYPNFQALWKECSTLNDFALCSLPSQKRRVQKFFVHPMYNSTNHANGIALIQLATPVVTSLPNVKPICLPFIDTVRSYYTSSLVMDVIGTSFADIKTLDVKDRYINPLECRERWEGLKVKFTIDSMKHCVIPKRTEEDELFDVQPGFSLHSLQTHESSEKHFLRGFVIIKPGTFSTYYPVVYTNTDAYLDWILETMEPPASLPFDLRKELIFSDK
;
A
#
# COMPACT_ATOMS: atom_id res chain seq x y z
N MET A 1 88.06 -24.10 26.77
CA MET A 1 86.85 -24.95 26.72
C MET A 1 85.53 -24.21 27.03
N CYS A 2 85.37 -22.92 26.66
CA CYS A 2 84.11 -22.17 26.94
C CYS A 2 83.28 -21.76 25.71
N CYS A 3 83.78 -21.95 24.47
CA CYS A 3 83.05 -21.55 23.26
C CYS A 3 82.22 -22.65 22.58
N SER A 4 82.33 -23.91 23.00
CA SER A 4 81.60 -25.02 22.35
C SER A 4 80.22 -25.27 22.98
N LEU A 5 80.03 -25.01 24.28
CA LEU A 5 78.78 -25.29 24.98
C LEU A 5 77.64 -24.31 24.60
N LYS A 6 77.96 -23.05 24.28
CA LYS A 6 76.96 -22.07 23.83
C LYS A 6 76.39 -22.38 22.44
N ARG A 7 77.18 -22.97 21.54
CA ARG A 7 76.69 -23.36 20.20
C ARG A 7 75.82 -24.62 20.24
N VAL A 8 76.11 -25.57 21.14
CA VAL A 8 75.28 -26.78 21.31
C VAL A 8 73.96 -26.45 22.03
N LEU A 9 73.98 -25.56 23.04
CA LEU A 9 72.75 -25.10 23.71
C LEU A 9 71.88 -24.21 22.80
N LEU A 10 72.48 -23.42 21.91
CA LEU A 10 71.71 -22.66 20.90
C LEU A 10 71.13 -23.58 19.82
N LEU A 11 71.84 -24.64 19.40
CA LEU A 11 71.31 -25.62 18.43
C LEU A 11 70.22 -26.51 19.03
N PHE A 12 70.35 -26.96 20.28
CA PHE A 12 69.27 -27.69 20.97
C PHE A 12 68.09 -26.77 21.31
N GLY A 13 68.34 -25.52 21.67
CA GLY A 13 67.30 -24.51 21.87
C GLY A 13 66.55 -24.18 20.59
N PHE A 14 67.26 -24.08 19.45
CA PHE A 14 66.66 -23.84 18.14
C PHE A 14 65.96 -25.08 17.59
N LEU A 15 66.46 -26.30 17.83
CA LEU A 15 65.76 -27.55 17.48
C LEU A 15 64.54 -27.80 18.38
N TYR A 16 64.57 -27.39 19.66
CA TYR A 16 63.42 -27.43 20.58
C TYR A 16 62.38 -26.35 20.25
N PHE A 17 62.82 -25.17 19.78
CA PHE A 17 61.92 -24.13 19.26
C PHE A 17 61.35 -24.46 17.88
N MET A 18 62.13 -25.10 16.98
CA MET A 18 61.65 -25.55 15.68
C MET A 18 60.74 -26.79 15.77
N SER A 19 60.91 -27.63 16.79
CA SER A 19 59.96 -28.72 17.10
C SER A 19 58.72 -28.24 17.88
N ARG A 20 58.73 -27.02 18.45
CA ARG A 20 57.51 -26.35 18.94
C ARG A 20 56.84 -25.44 17.90
N ALA A 21 57.56 -24.98 16.89
CA ALA A 21 57.04 -24.15 15.81
C ALA A 21 56.53 -24.96 14.60
N CYS A 22 56.76 -26.27 14.57
CA CYS A 22 56.18 -27.19 13.60
C CYS A 22 55.57 -28.38 14.35
N GLY A 23 54.26 -28.32 14.59
CA GLY A 23 53.50 -29.44 15.16
C GLY A 23 52.71 -29.13 16.42
N GLN A 24 51.75 -28.20 16.35
CA GLN A 24 50.37 -28.38 16.81
C GLN A 24 49.53 -27.27 16.15
N GLU A 25 49.32 -27.36 14.82
CA GLU A 25 48.00 -26.99 14.32
C GLU A 25 47.04 -27.97 15.00
N GLU A 26 46.21 -27.49 15.93
CA GLU A 26 45.05 -28.27 16.35
C GLU A 26 44.27 -28.54 15.07
N ASN A 27 44.34 -29.78 14.60
CA ASN A 27 43.84 -30.20 13.30
C ASN A 27 42.30 -30.29 13.40
N TYR A 28 41.63 -29.13 13.42
CA TYR A 28 40.18 -28.99 13.51
C TYR A 28 39.52 -29.62 12.29
N LEU A 29 38.50 -30.45 12.50
CA LEU A 29 37.78 -31.06 11.40
C LEU A 29 36.77 -30.04 10.84
N THR A 30 36.99 -29.54 9.63
CA THR A 30 36.12 -28.53 9.02
C THR A 30 34.73 -29.11 8.72
N CYS A 31 33.72 -28.66 9.46
CA CYS A 31 32.31 -29.04 9.28
C CYS A 31 31.51 -28.02 8.44
N GLY A 32 30.39 -28.45 7.88
CA GLY A 32 29.34 -27.60 7.32
C GLY A 32 29.74 -26.78 6.09
N ARG A 33 30.93 -26.99 5.53
CA ARG A 33 31.40 -26.28 4.33
C ARG A 33 31.40 -27.23 3.14
N ARG A 34 30.67 -26.86 2.08
CA ARG A 34 30.67 -27.64 0.84
C ARG A 34 31.93 -27.33 0.04
N LYS A 35 32.61 -28.37 -0.45
CA LYS A 35 33.76 -28.23 -1.37
C LYS A 35 33.32 -28.11 -2.83
N VAL A 36 32.12 -28.57 -3.14
CA VAL A 36 31.47 -28.38 -4.44
C VAL A 36 30.54 -27.17 -4.32
N GLN A 37 30.86 -26.08 -5.03
CA GLN A 37 30.02 -24.87 -5.09
C GLN A 37 29.25 -24.84 -6.41
N SER A 38 27.96 -24.51 -6.39
CA SER A 38 27.12 -24.32 -7.57
C SER A 38 26.30 -23.04 -7.45
N VAL A 39 26.22 -22.24 -8.52
CA VAL A 39 25.45 -20.98 -8.57
C VAL A 39 24.15 -21.20 -9.32
N PHE A 40 23.03 -21.50 -8.65
CA PHE A 40 21.67 -21.40 -9.22
C PHE A 40 20.58 -21.18 -8.15
N LEU A 41 19.50 -20.47 -8.53
CA LEU A 41 18.23 -20.30 -7.78
C LEU A 41 17.31 -21.52 -7.98
N ILE A 42 16.71 -22.07 -6.91
CA ILE A 42 15.86 -23.28 -7.01
C ILE A 42 14.63 -23.20 -6.07
N GLN A 43 13.43 -23.53 -6.59
CA GLN A 43 12.17 -23.82 -5.87
C GLN A 43 11.62 -25.19 -6.31
N ASN A 44 10.85 -25.83 -5.41
CA ASN A 44 10.25 -27.18 -5.48
C ASN A 44 11.25 -28.32 -5.20
N GLY A 45 10.78 -29.45 -4.65
CA GLY A 45 11.65 -30.57 -4.31
C GLY A 45 12.40 -31.05 -5.56
N VAL A 46 13.71 -30.91 -5.59
CA VAL A 46 14.55 -31.27 -6.74
C VAL A 46 15.56 -32.32 -6.35
N ASP A 47 16.05 -33.02 -7.37
CA ASP A 47 17.11 -33.96 -7.19
C ASP A 47 18.39 -33.28 -6.70
N ALA A 48 19.00 -33.84 -5.65
CA ALA A 48 20.29 -33.44 -5.16
C ALA A 48 21.39 -33.92 -6.11
N LYS A 49 22.40 -33.07 -6.30
CA LYS A 49 23.61 -33.43 -7.06
C LYS A 49 24.71 -33.90 -6.12
N ALA A 50 25.62 -34.72 -6.66
CA ALA A 50 26.80 -35.19 -5.92
C ALA A 50 27.57 -34.03 -5.27
N GLY A 51 27.78 -34.12 -3.96
CA GLY A 51 28.53 -33.12 -3.18
C GLY A 51 27.73 -31.91 -2.72
N HIS A 52 26.43 -31.80 -3.06
CA HIS A 52 25.56 -30.76 -2.49
C HIS A 52 25.22 -31.05 -1.02
N TRP A 53 25.06 -32.31 -0.63
CA TRP A 53 24.77 -32.71 0.76
C TRP A 53 25.78 -33.76 1.22
N PRO A 54 27.06 -33.39 1.33
CA PRO A 54 28.14 -34.33 1.57
C PRO A 54 28.09 -34.98 2.96
N TRP A 55 27.25 -34.46 3.85
CA TRP A 55 27.00 -34.99 5.18
C TRP A 55 25.79 -35.91 5.26
N HIS A 56 25.01 -36.11 4.19
CA HIS A 56 23.89 -37.04 4.23
C HIS A 56 24.41 -38.50 4.28
N ALA A 57 23.82 -39.30 5.17
CA ALA A 57 24.10 -40.72 5.32
C ALA A 57 22.81 -41.52 5.09
N ALA A 58 22.90 -42.61 4.34
CA ALA A 58 21.80 -43.56 4.14
C ALA A 58 22.02 -44.79 5.05
N ILE A 59 21.00 -45.15 5.82
CA ILE A 59 21.07 -46.24 6.82
C ILE A 59 20.27 -47.43 6.30
N PHE A 60 20.93 -48.59 6.28
CA PHE A 60 20.36 -49.85 5.80
C PHE A 60 20.30 -50.87 6.93
N HIS A 61 19.25 -51.69 6.93
CA HIS A 61 19.12 -52.85 7.80
C HIS A 61 19.29 -54.14 7.02
N GLY A 62 20.15 -55.04 7.52
CA GLY A 62 20.34 -56.38 6.99
C GLY A 62 19.41 -57.41 7.64
N ASN A 63 18.85 -58.32 6.85
CA ASN A 63 18.09 -59.48 7.33
C ASN A 63 18.82 -60.83 7.08
N GLY A 64 20.09 -60.79 6.69
CA GLY A 64 20.91 -61.96 6.38
C GLY A 64 20.84 -62.44 4.93
N ARG A 65 19.96 -61.87 4.09
CA ARG A 65 19.88 -62.15 2.64
C ARG A 65 20.03 -60.90 1.77
N GLN A 66 19.49 -59.77 2.21
CA GLN A 66 19.56 -58.48 1.51
C GLN A 66 19.61 -57.32 2.55
N GLU A 67 20.13 -56.18 2.12
CA GLU A 67 20.11 -54.91 2.85
C GLU A 67 18.98 -54.03 2.32
N GLU A 68 18.19 -53.46 3.22
CA GLU A 68 17.05 -52.60 2.88
C GLU A 68 17.24 -51.21 3.49
N TYR A 69 17.04 -50.16 2.69
CA TYR A 69 17.09 -48.77 3.15
C TYR A 69 15.98 -48.51 4.17
N GLN A 70 16.31 -47.85 5.28
CA GLN A 70 15.36 -47.57 6.35
C GLN A 70 15.25 -46.09 6.68
N CYS A 71 16.38 -45.39 6.79
CA CYS A 71 16.42 -44.02 7.31
C CYS A 71 17.57 -43.22 6.73
N GLY A 72 17.48 -41.90 6.89
CA GLY A 72 18.59 -40.97 6.73
C GLY A 72 19.39 -40.75 8.02
N GLY A 73 20.52 -40.07 7.86
CA GLY A 73 21.37 -39.61 8.94
C GLY A 73 22.29 -38.48 8.49
N SER A 74 23.06 -37.94 9.43
CA SER A 74 24.02 -36.86 9.19
C SER A 74 25.40 -37.20 9.75
N ILE A 75 26.45 -37.02 8.97
CA ILE A 75 27.84 -37.21 9.41
C ILE A 75 28.21 -36.08 10.37
N LEU A 76 28.60 -36.41 11.60
CA LEU A 76 29.08 -35.44 12.58
C LEU A 76 30.61 -35.35 12.59
N ASP A 77 31.31 -36.48 12.52
CA ASP A 77 32.77 -36.55 12.50
C ASP A 77 33.26 -37.79 11.70
N GLN A 78 34.49 -38.22 11.90
CA GLN A 78 35.09 -39.34 11.15
C GLN A 78 34.41 -40.69 11.41
N ASN A 79 33.69 -40.90 12.51
CA ASN A 79 33.08 -42.19 12.80
C ASN A 79 31.70 -42.09 13.47
N THR A 80 31.07 -40.93 13.45
CA THR A 80 29.78 -40.70 14.11
C THR A 80 28.72 -40.22 13.15
N ILE A 81 27.59 -40.92 13.12
CA ILE A 81 26.38 -40.53 12.40
C ILE A 81 25.29 -40.17 13.39
N LEU A 82 24.64 -39.02 13.16
CA LEU A 82 23.43 -38.60 13.85
C LEU A 82 22.19 -39.10 13.10
N THR A 83 21.24 -39.70 13.81
CA THR A 83 19.96 -40.14 13.24
C THR A 83 18.85 -40.13 14.32
N ALA A 84 17.64 -40.56 13.98
CA ALA A 84 16.53 -40.69 14.92
C ALA A 84 16.62 -42.03 15.70
N SER A 85 16.15 -42.05 16.95
CA SER A 85 16.13 -43.26 17.77
C SER A 85 15.22 -44.33 17.20
N HIS A 86 14.06 -43.96 16.65
CA HIS A 86 13.12 -44.90 16.07
C HIS A 86 13.68 -45.64 14.84
N CYS A 87 14.72 -45.10 14.18
CA CYS A 87 15.38 -45.76 13.06
C CYS A 87 16.16 -47.01 13.46
N VAL A 88 16.60 -47.12 14.72
CA VAL A 88 17.42 -48.25 15.22
C VAL A 88 16.77 -48.99 16.39
N TYR A 89 15.51 -48.68 16.68
CA TYR A 89 14.72 -49.32 17.72
C TYR A 89 13.59 -50.15 17.10
N THR A 90 13.72 -51.48 17.11
CA THR A 90 12.78 -52.42 16.49
C THR A 90 12.23 -53.41 17.51
N HIS A 91 10.95 -53.78 17.42
CA HIS A 91 10.32 -54.80 18.30
C HIS A 91 10.59 -54.61 19.81
N LYS A 92 10.59 -53.36 20.30
CA LYS A 92 10.87 -52.95 21.69
C LYS A 92 12.33 -53.13 22.17
N SER A 93 13.29 -53.24 21.25
CA SER A 93 14.72 -53.29 21.59
C SER A 93 15.57 -52.62 20.51
N VAL A 94 16.81 -52.28 20.84
CA VAL A 94 17.78 -51.80 19.86
C VAL A 94 18.11 -52.91 18.86
N ILE A 95 18.15 -52.60 17.58
CA ILE A 95 18.65 -53.55 16.57
C ILE A 95 20.13 -53.87 16.83
N SER A 96 20.57 -55.09 16.51
CA SER A 96 21.99 -55.44 16.61
C SER A 96 22.81 -54.58 15.64
N ALA A 97 23.90 -53.97 16.11
CA ALA A 97 24.81 -53.16 15.30
C ALA A 97 25.35 -53.91 14.05
N ALA A 98 25.56 -55.23 14.16
CA ALA A 98 25.97 -56.09 13.05
C ALA A 98 24.94 -56.19 11.90
N ARG A 99 23.71 -55.71 12.11
CA ARG A 99 22.64 -55.65 11.11
C ARG A 99 22.44 -54.26 10.53
N VAL A 100 23.27 -53.29 10.87
CA VAL A 100 23.15 -51.90 10.39
C VAL A 100 24.39 -51.54 9.59
N SER A 101 24.18 -51.00 8.40
CA SER A 101 25.22 -50.43 7.55
C SER A 101 24.87 -48.99 7.18
N VAL A 102 25.90 -48.17 7.01
CA VAL A 102 25.80 -46.74 6.71
C VAL A 102 26.54 -46.46 5.42
N HIS A 103 25.83 -45.86 4.46
CA HIS A 103 26.36 -45.48 3.16
C HIS A 103 26.47 -43.95 3.11
N VAL A 104 27.66 -43.43 2.88
CA VAL A 104 27.93 -41.98 2.76
C VAL A 104 28.41 -41.63 1.35
N GLY A 105 28.09 -40.43 0.88
CA GLY A 105 28.33 -40.05 -0.51
C GLY A 105 27.45 -40.82 -1.50
N GLN A 106 26.30 -41.34 -1.07
CA GLN A 106 25.32 -42.01 -1.92
C GLN A 106 24.40 -40.96 -2.57
N ILE A 107 24.22 -41.01 -3.90
CA ILE A 107 23.26 -40.18 -4.63
C ILE A 107 22.12 -40.99 -5.23
N HIS A 108 22.37 -42.25 -5.61
CA HIS A 108 21.35 -43.20 -6.09
C HIS A 108 21.35 -44.43 -5.18
N LEU A 109 20.24 -44.80 -4.54
CA LEU A 109 20.19 -45.90 -3.56
C LEU A 109 20.60 -47.25 -4.17
N LYS A 110 20.27 -47.50 -5.44
CA LYS A 110 20.53 -48.78 -6.13
C LYS A 110 21.92 -48.88 -6.75
N GLU A 111 22.68 -47.79 -6.82
CA GLU A 111 23.96 -47.73 -7.53
C GLU A 111 25.07 -47.11 -6.69
N THR A 112 26.16 -47.85 -6.49
CA THR A 112 27.37 -47.31 -5.84
C THR A 112 28.21 -46.53 -6.85
N SER A 113 28.57 -45.29 -6.51
CA SER A 113 29.48 -44.45 -7.30
C SER A 113 30.93 -44.55 -6.80
N GLU A 114 31.89 -43.98 -7.53
CA GLU A 114 33.31 -43.96 -7.15
C GLU A 114 33.59 -43.24 -5.81
N TYR A 115 32.66 -42.39 -5.36
CA TYR A 115 32.77 -41.59 -4.13
C TYR A 115 31.90 -42.12 -2.98
N THR A 116 31.17 -43.22 -3.20
CA THR A 116 30.37 -43.87 -2.17
C THR A 116 31.27 -44.64 -1.21
N GLN A 117 31.03 -44.52 0.10
CA GLN A 117 31.72 -45.30 1.14
C GLN A 117 30.69 -46.02 2.01
N ILE A 118 30.93 -47.31 2.26
CA ILE A 118 30.04 -48.18 3.04
C ILE A 118 30.75 -48.58 4.33
N HIS A 119 30.09 -48.36 5.47
CA HIS A 119 30.63 -48.62 6.80
C HIS A 119 29.66 -49.47 7.62
N GLY A 120 30.19 -50.45 8.34
CA GLY A 120 29.44 -51.16 9.39
C GLY A 120 29.29 -50.31 10.64
N VAL A 121 28.33 -50.65 11.49
CA VAL A 121 28.15 -50.01 12.81
C VAL A 121 28.80 -50.86 13.90
N GLN A 122 29.63 -50.23 14.73
CA GLN A 122 30.23 -50.83 15.93
C GLN A 122 29.27 -50.73 17.12
N ASP A 123 28.78 -49.53 17.42
CA ASP A 123 27.90 -49.26 18.56
C ASP A 123 26.72 -48.36 18.18
N ILE A 124 25.58 -48.60 18.82
CA ILE A 124 24.35 -47.79 18.68
C ILE A 124 24.05 -47.15 20.04
N ILE A 125 24.02 -45.81 20.07
CA ILE A 125 23.83 -45.02 21.28
C ILE A 125 22.48 -44.32 21.18
N LEU A 126 21.47 -44.87 21.86
CA LEU A 126 20.14 -44.27 21.99
C LEU A 126 20.15 -43.22 23.11
N HIS A 127 19.32 -42.19 22.97
CA HIS A 127 19.05 -41.30 24.10
C HIS A 127 18.39 -42.09 25.25
N PRO A 128 18.87 -41.98 26.50
CA PRO A 128 18.38 -42.82 27.61
C PRO A 128 16.89 -42.61 27.92
N GLU A 129 16.36 -41.44 27.59
CA GLU A 129 14.96 -41.07 27.81
C GLU A 129 14.09 -41.21 26.53
N PHE A 130 14.57 -41.93 25.52
CA PHE A 130 13.78 -42.18 24.31
C PHE A 130 12.50 -42.97 24.63
N ASN A 131 11.37 -42.48 24.11
CA ASN A 131 10.07 -43.14 24.26
C ASN A 131 9.46 -43.43 22.89
N SER A 132 9.41 -44.72 22.52
CA SER A 132 8.89 -45.16 21.22
C SER A 132 7.38 -44.92 21.01
N ASN A 133 6.62 -44.65 22.07
CA ASN A 133 5.18 -44.38 21.95
C ASN A 133 4.88 -42.89 21.72
N SER A 134 5.68 -42.00 22.30
CA SER A 134 5.47 -40.55 22.20
C SER A 134 6.47 -39.84 21.28
N PHE A 135 7.46 -40.56 20.75
CA PHE A 135 8.59 -40.00 19.99
C PHE A 135 9.42 -38.97 20.77
N ASN A 136 9.28 -38.91 22.11
CA ASN A 136 10.12 -38.03 22.91
C ASN A 136 11.57 -38.50 22.88
N ASN A 137 12.49 -37.54 22.80
CA ASN A 137 13.92 -37.78 22.73
C ASN A 137 14.32 -38.69 21.57
N ASP A 138 13.68 -38.51 20.42
CA ASP A 138 13.91 -39.30 19.21
C ASP A 138 15.21 -38.89 18.49
N ILE A 139 16.34 -39.26 19.10
CA ILE A 139 17.70 -38.97 18.65
C ILE A 139 18.67 -40.09 19.02
N ALA A 140 19.55 -40.49 18.12
CA ALA A 140 20.54 -41.55 18.30
C ALA A 140 21.85 -41.25 17.59
N LEU A 141 22.94 -41.85 18.07
CA LEU A 141 24.25 -41.81 17.44
C LEU A 141 24.68 -43.22 17.03
N LEU A 142 25.21 -43.36 15.82
CA LEU A 142 25.83 -44.59 15.33
C LEU A 142 27.34 -44.40 15.28
N LYS A 143 28.07 -45.26 15.98
CA LYS A 143 29.53 -45.34 15.91
C LYS A 143 29.92 -46.34 14.84
N LEU A 144 30.64 -45.87 13.82
CA LEU A 144 31.07 -46.67 12.69
C LEU A 144 32.28 -47.53 13.03
N SER A 145 32.36 -48.72 12.46
CA SER A 145 33.48 -49.66 12.66
C SER A 145 34.78 -49.22 12.00
N THR A 146 34.72 -48.31 11.04
CA THR A 146 35.85 -47.75 10.30
C THR A 146 35.64 -46.25 10.10
N ASN A 147 36.74 -45.49 10.04
CA ASN A 147 36.67 -44.04 9.82
C ASN A 147 36.27 -43.72 8.37
N ILE A 148 35.39 -42.72 8.23
CA ILE A 148 35.02 -42.08 6.97
C ILE A 148 36.21 -41.32 6.41
N THR A 149 36.49 -41.53 5.12
CA THR A 149 37.46 -40.72 4.39
C THR A 149 36.79 -39.44 3.89
N MET A 150 37.17 -38.28 4.46
CA MET A 150 36.58 -37.00 4.07
C MET A 150 37.04 -36.57 2.66
N THR A 151 36.09 -36.38 1.75
CA THR A 151 36.33 -36.00 0.35
C THR A 151 35.54 -34.74 -0.01
N LYS A 152 35.52 -34.33 -1.29
CA LYS A 152 34.60 -33.28 -1.74
C LYS A 152 33.12 -33.71 -1.70
N TYR A 153 32.85 -35.01 -1.70
CA TYR A 153 31.50 -35.61 -1.70
C TYR A 153 31.05 -36.14 -0.34
N VAL A 154 31.98 -36.28 0.61
CA VAL A 154 31.73 -36.83 1.95
C VAL A 154 32.39 -35.91 2.98
N GLN A 155 31.59 -35.21 3.79
CA GLN A 155 32.05 -34.17 4.73
C GLN A 155 31.10 -34.10 5.94
N PRO A 156 31.56 -33.69 7.12
CA PRO A 156 30.69 -33.57 8.29
C PRO A 156 29.85 -32.29 8.24
N VAL A 157 28.65 -32.31 8.85
CA VAL A 157 27.83 -31.11 9.11
C VAL A 157 28.18 -30.51 10.46
N CYS A 158 27.98 -29.20 10.65
CA CYS A 158 28.17 -28.59 11.96
C CYS A 158 26.97 -28.84 12.88
N LEU A 159 27.25 -29.00 14.18
CA LEU A 159 26.23 -28.97 15.23
C LEU A 159 25.87 -27.53 15.59
N TRP A 160 24.60 -27.29 15.92
CA TRP A 160 24.13 -25.98 16.33
C TRP A 160 24.63 -25.62 17.75
N THR A 161 25.82 -25.02 17.82
CA THR A 161 26.47 -24.56 19.07
C THR A 161 26.06 -23.14 19.49
N MET A 162 25.20 -22.49 18.70
CA MET A 162 24.62 -21.16 18.97
C MET A 162 23.42 -21.27 19.94
N ASP A 163 22.72 -20.16 20.16
CA ASP A 163 21.53 -20.12 21.02
C ASP A 163 20.46 -21.14 20.56
N SER A 164 19.93 -21.89 21.54
CA SER A 164 18.97 -22.97 21.34
C SER A 164 17.51 -22.48 21.29
N ASN A 165 17.25 -21.18 21.44
CA ASN A 165 15.89 -20.62 21.34
C ASN A 165 15.28 -20.89 19.94
N GLN A 166 14.11 -21.53 19.92
CA GLN A 166 13.40 -21.89 18.70
C GLN A 166 12.90 -20.67 17.93
N GLU A 167 12.65 -19.53 18.59
CA GLU A 167 12.26 -18.28 17.93
C GLU A 167 13.29 -17.83 16.88
N MET A 168 14.55 -18.25 17.01
CA MET A 168 15.59 -17.96 16.02
C MET A 168 15.37 -18.64 14.67
N ILE A 169 14.57 -19.71 14.62
CA ILE A 169 14.31 -20.50 13.42
C ILE A 169 12.84 -20.45 12.98
N VAL A 170 11.90 -20.08 13.85
CA VAL A 170 10.48 -19.89 13.47
C VAL A 170 10.37 -18.86 12.34
N GLY A 171 9.59 -19.19 11.30
CA GLY A 171 9.44 -18.36 10.11
C GLY A 171 10.60 -18.45 9.10
N LYS A 172 11.69 -19.17 9.42
CA LYS A 172 12.79 -19.42 8.48
C LYS A 172 12.59 -20.74 7.74
N ASN A 173 13.18 -20.80 6.54
CA ASN A 173 13.22 -22.03 5.75
C ASN A 173 14.49 -22.82 6.08
N GLY A 174 14.33 -24.10 6.42
CA GLY A 174 15.42 -25.08 6.44
C GLY A 174 15.31 -26.01 5.24
N THR A 175 16.40 -26.70 4.92
CA THR A 175 16.41 -27.69 3.84
C THR A 175 16.45 -29.10 4.41
N ILE A 176 15.45 -29.91 4.08
CA ILE A 176 15.43 -31.35 4.38
C ILE A 176 16.01 -32.14 3.21
N VAL A 177 16.63 -33.28 3.50
CA VAL A 177 17.36 -34.10 2.53
C VAL A 177 17.14 -35.57 2.85
N GLY A 178 16.74 -36.36 1.85
CA GLY A 178 16.48 -37.79 2.03
C GLY A 178 16.05 -38.53 0.76
N PHE A 179 15.81 -39.83 0.93
CA PHE A 179 15.36 -40.76 -0.12
C PHE A 179 13.93 -41.27 0.13
N GLY A 180 13.14 -40.57 0.96
CA GLY A 180 11.79 -40.99 1.32
C GLY A 180 10.85 -41.14 0.13
N LEU A 181 9.62 -41.56 0.42
CA LEU A 181 8.61 -41.79 -0.62
C LEU A 181 8.40 -40.54 -1.47
N ASN A 182 8.45 -40.72 -2.78
CA ASN A 182 8.13 -39.69 -3.77
C ASN A 182 6.60 -39.64 -4.03
N GLU A 183 6.19 -38.83 -4.99
CA GLU A 183 4.79 -38.65 -5.39
C GLU A 183 4.09 -39.92 -5.92
N HIS A 184 4.85 -41.00 -6.17
CA HIS A 184 4.33 -42.31 -6.57
C HIS A 184 4.29 -43.31 -5.41
N ASP A 185 4.42 -42.83 -4.16
CA ASP A 185 4.46 -43.66 -2.95
C ASP A 185 5.58 -44.74 -2.99
N VAL A 186 6.70 -44.46 -3.69
CA VAL A 186 7.89 -45.32 -3.74
C VAL A 186 9.13 -44.60 -3.23
N VAL A 187 10.01 -45.32 -2.53
CA VAL A 187 11.29 -44.79 -2.05
C VAL A 187 12.07 -44.25 -3.25
N SER A 188 12.49 -42.99 -3.15
CA SER A 188 13.22 -42.33 -4.23
C SER A 188 14.58 -42.99 -4.41
N ASP A 189 14.90 -43.43 -5.62
CA ASP A 189 16.26 -43.91 -5.90
C ASP A 189 17.27 -42.76 -5.80
N GLN A 190 16.94 -41.58 -6.32
CA GLN A 190 17.81 -40.42 -6.29
C GLN A 190 17.60 -39.59 -5.02
N LEU A 191 18.68 -39.06 -4.44
CA LEU A 191 18.63 -38.21 -3.26
C LEU A 191 17.86 -36.93 -3.59
N LYS A 192 16.90 -36.55 -2.75
CA LYS A 192 16.09 -35.34 -2.95
C LYS A 192 16.37 -34.31 -1.85
N GLN A 193 16.08 -33.06 -2.18
CA GLN A 193 16.13 -31.93 -1.24
C GLN A 193 14.84 -31.11 -1.33
N ALA A 194 14.38 -30.56 -0.21
CA ALA A 194 13.20 -29.69 -0.18
C ALA A 194 13.32 -28.57 0.86
N LEU A 195 12.79 -27.38 0.54
CA LEU A 195 12.67 -26.26 1.47
C LEU A 195 11.40 -26.39 2.30
N VAL A 196 11.55 -26.33 3.61
CA VAL A 196 10.46 -26.45 4.59
C VAL A 196 10.52 -25.25 5.53
N GLY A 197 9.41 -24.55 5.67
CA GLY A 197 9.29 -23.42 6.60
C GLY A 197 8.97 -23.90 8.01
N VAL A 198 9.72 -23.42 9.00
CA VAL A 198 9.47 -23.72 10.43
C VAL A 198 8.29 -22.89 10.93
N VAL A 199 7.41 -23.53 11.69
CA VAL A 199 6.27 -22.87 12.34
C VAL A 199 6.36 -22.99 13.87
N ASP A 200 5.69 -22.08 14.57
CA ASP A 200 5.58 -22.16 16.02
C ASP A 200 4.73 -23.36 16.47
N ALA A 201 4.92 -23.78 17.72
CA ALA A 201 4.27 -24.96 18.29
C ALA A 201 2.74 -24.86 18.31
N LEU A 202 2.16 -23.66 18.53
CA LEU A 202 0.71 -23.47 18.57
C LEU A 202 0.11 -23.64 17.18
N THR A 203 0.76 -23.10 16.15
CA THR A 203 0.38 -23.32 14.75
C THR A 203 0.43 -24.82 14.41
N CYS A 204 1.46 -25.55 14.85
CA CYS A 204 1.55 -26.99 14.63
C CYS A 204 0.40 -27.75 15.32
N ILE A 205 0.15 -27.52 16.60
CA ILE A 205 -0.93 -28.17 17.35
C ILE A 205 -2.30 -27.85 16.76
N LYS A 206 -2.52 -26.60 16.33
CA LYS A 206 -3.78 -26.19 15.71
C LYS A 206 -4.03 -26.89 14.38
N SER A 207 -2.98 -27.24 13.65
CA SER A 207 -3.09 -27.88 12.33
C SER A 207 -3.67 -29.30 12.38
N ASP A 208 -3.28 -30.09 13.39
CA ASP A 208 -3.79 -31.43 13.63
C ASP A 208 -3.64 -31.74 15.13
N ARG A 209 -4.63 -31.30 15.91
CA ARG A 209 -4.59 -31.39 17.38
C ARG A 209 -4.53 -32.83 17.88
N ALA A 210 -5.10 -33.78 17.13
CA ALA A 210 -5.07 -35.18 17.48
C ALA A 210 -3.66 -35.77 17.26
N ALA A 211 -2.99 -35.39 16.18
CA ALA A 211 -1.64 -35.87 15.89
C ALA A 211 -0.56 -35.22 16.77
N PHE A 212 -0.59 -33.90 16.96
CA PHE A 212 0.49 -33.17 17.63
C PHE A 212 0.21 -32.86 19.10
N GLY A 213 -1.05 -32.64 19.48
CA GLY A 213 -1.42 -32.23 20.84
C GLY A 213 -0.93 -33.17 21.96
N PRO A 214 -0.98 -34.50 21.80
CA PRO A 214 -0.53 -35.43 22.84
C PRO A 214 0.99 -35.64 22.94
N VAL A 215 1.76 -35.25 21.90
CA VAL A 215 3.17 -35.69 21.74
C VAL A 215 4.17 -34.56 21.50
N LEU A 216 3.74 -33.37 21.05
CA LEU A 216 4.67 -32.27 20.77
C LEU A 216 5.25 -31.68 22.08
N THR A 217 6.58 -31.58 22.15
CA THR A 217 7.32 -31.06 23.34
C THR A 217 8.24 -29.89 22.98
N SER A 218 8.86 -29.25 23.99
CA SER A 218 9.87 -28.20 23.79
C SER A 218 11.14 -28.67 23.07
N GLU A 219 11.34 -29.99 23.01
CA GLU A 219 12.47 -30.62 22.33
C GLU A 219 12.18 -30.94 20.87
N MET A 220 11.03 -30.45 20.37
CA MET A 220 10.57 -30.62 19.00
C MET A 220 10.16 -29.27 18.42
N PHE A 221 10.21 -29.18 17.09
CA PHE A 221 9.57 -28.11 16.34
C PHE A 221 8.91 -28.68 15.09
N CYS A 222 8.01 -27.92 14.46
CA CYS A 222 7.31 -28.37 13.26
C CYS A 222 7.70 -27.55 12.04
N GLY A 223 7.56 -28.16 10.88
CA GLY A 223 7.71 -27.48 9.60
C GLY A 223 6.70 -27.96 8.57
N LYS A 224 6.42 -27.10 7.59
CA LYS A 224 5.58 -27.43 6.44
C LYS A 224 6.19 -26.85 5.16
N GLY A 225 6.29 -27.69 4.15
CA GLY A 225 6.65 -27.26 2.80
C GLY A 225 5.44 -26.66 2.06
N ARG A 226 5.63 -26.34 0.79
CA ARG A 226 4.50 -25.97 -0.08
C ARG A 226 3.60 -27.19 -0.34
N THR A 227 2.44 -26.98 -0.94
CA THR A 227 1.48 -28.06 -1.22
C THR A 227 2.16 -29.28 -1.87
N GLY A 228 2.10 -30.43 -1.21
CA GLY A 228 2.70 -31.68 -1.67
C GLY A 228 4.19 -31.87 -1.34
N VAL A 229 4.81 -30.97 -0.57
CA VAL A 229 6.23 -31.04 -0.19
C VAL A 229 6.35 -31.22 1.33
N GLY A 230 6.87 -32.36 1.77
CA GLY A 230 7.11 -32.70 3.17
C GLY A 230 7.99 -33.94 3.31
N ALA A 231 8.37 -34.28 4.53
CA ALA A 231 9.12 -35.51 4.80
C ALA A 231 8.17 -36.71 4.87
N CYS A 232 8.59 -37.83 4.27
CA CYS A 232 7.80 -39.07 4.22
C CYS A 232 8.56 -40.30 4.75
N ASN A 233 7.92 -41.48 4.69
CA ASN A 233 8.55 -42.74 5.08
C ASN A 233 9.89 -42.89 4.33
N GLY A 234 10.97 -43.12 5.07
CA GLY A 234 12.35 -43.16 4.56
C GLY A 234 13.17 -41.88 4.79
N ASP A 235 12.54 -40.72 4.97
CA ASP A 235 13.26 -39.49 5.33
C ASP A 235 13.60 -39.40 6.83
N SER A 236 12.99 -40.27 7.64
CA SER A 236 13.23 -40.40 9.08
C SER A 236 14.71 -40.40 9.44
N GLY A 237 15.09 -39.67 10.49
CA GLY A 237 16.48 -39.52 10.92
C GLY A 237 17.34 -38.63 10.01
N GLY A 238 16.85 -38.26 8.82
CA GLY A 238 17.46 -37.26 7.96
C GLY A 238 17.48 -35.87 8.61
N GLY A 239 18.50 -35.09 8.31
CA GLY A 239 18.70 -33.75 8.88
C GLY A 239 17.88 -32.67 8.17
N MET A 240 17.40 -31.70 8.94
CA MET A 240 16.98 -30.38 8.46
C MET A 240 18.12 -29.39 8.70
N PHE A 241 18.66 -28.85 7.62
CA PHE A 241 19.88 -28.05 7.63
C PHE A 241 19.60 -26.57 7.39
N PHE A 242 20.35 -25.73 8.08
CA PHE A 242 20.31 -24.27 7.96
C PHE A 242 21.70 -23.73 7.67
N GLU A 243 21.80 -22.80 6.74
CA GLU A 243 23.05 -22.09 6.46
C GLU A 243 23.14 -20.84 7.32
N VAL A 244 24.20 -20.75 8.13
CA VAL A 244 24.52 -19.59 8.97
C VAL A 244 25.97 -19.20 8.70
N SER A 245 26.20 -17.97 8.25
CA SER A 245 27.55 -17.42 7.98
C SER A 245 28.40 -18.28 7.02
N GLY A 246 27.77 -18.97 6.05
CA GLY A 246 28.43 -19.83 5.06
C GLY A 246 28.84 -21.22 5.58
N LYS A 247 28.38 -21.62 6.76
CA LYS A 247 28.45 -22.99 7.28
C LYS A 247 27.04 -23.56 7.43
N TRP A 248 26.88 -24.84 7.14
CA TRP A 248 25.64 -25.58 7.26
C TRP A 248 25.59 -26.30 8.62
N PHE A 249 24.46 -26.12 9.30
CA PHE A 249 24.19 -26.67 10.62
C PHE A 249 23.00 -27.62 10.56
N VAL A 250 23.09 -28.76 11.25
CA VAL A 250 21.92 -29.62 11.49
C VAL A 250 21.16 -29.10 12.70
N ARG A 251 19.88 -28.74 12.51
CA ARG A 251 19.02 -28.21 13.57
C ARG A 251 17.83 -29.12 13.88
N GLY A 252 17.28 -29.77 12.85
CA GLY A 252 16.19 -30.74 13.00
C GLY A 252 16.62 -32.14 12.57
N LEU A 253 16.00 -33.16 13.17
CA LEU A 253 15.95 -34.52 12.63
C LEU A 253 14.50 -34.87 12.32
N VAL A 254 14.22 -35.41 11.13
CA VAL A 254 12.88 -35.89 10.78
C VAL A 254 12.46 -36.97 11.78
N SER A 255 11.43 -36.72 12.58
CA SER A 255 10.95 -37.64 13.61
C SER A 255 9.65 -38.33 13.18
N PHE A 256 8.54 -37.59 13.05
CA PHE A 256 7.29 -38.16 12.58
C PHE A 256 6.45 -37.18 11.75
N THR A 257 5.65 -37.75 10.85
CA THR A 257 4.61 -37.07 10.07
C THR A 257 3.30 -37.82 10.28
N PRO A 258 2.14 -37.15 10.42
CA PRO A 258 0.88 -37.85 10.56
C PRO A 258 0.55 -38.69 9.30
N LEU A 259 -0.17 -39.80 9.49
CA LEU A 259 -0.44 -40.78 8.44
C LEU A 259 -1.67 -40.43 7.58
N ARG A 260 -1.63 -40.85 6.32
CA ARG A 260 -2.75 -40.78 5.37
C ARG A 260 -3.76 -41.91 5.66
N GLY A 261 -4.72 -41.61 6.53
CA GLY A 261 -5.74 -42.59 6.94
C GLY A 261 -5.12 -43.85 7.55
N ASN A 262 -5.57 -45.03 7.12
CA ASN A 262 -5.08 -46.33 7.64
C ASN A 262 -4.04 -46.99 6.73
N THR A 263 -3.41 -46.26 5.79
CA THR A 263 -2.49 -46.87 4.81
C THR A 263 -1.08 -47.09 5.34
N GLY A 264 -0.73 -46.52 6.50
CA GLY A 264 0.65 -46.57 7.04
C GLY A 264 1.65 -45.66 6.32
N LEU A 265 1.17 -44.83 5.39
CA LEU A 265 1.99 -43.89 4.61
C LEU A 265 1.85 -42.48 5.19
N CYS A 266 2.91 -41.68 5.11
CA CYS A 266 2.88 -40.28 5.50
C CYS A 266 1.83 -39.48 4.71
N ASP A 267 1.40 -38.33 5.24
CA ASP A 267 0.62 -37.34 4.51
C ASP A 267 1.47 -36.09 4.22
N PRO A 268 1.95 -35.88 2.97
CA PRO A 268 2.81 -34.75 2.62
C PRO A 268 2.09 -33.40 2.65
N LEU A 269 0.77 -33.37 2.85
CA LEU A 269 -0.01 -32.14 3.04
C LEU A 269 0.00 -31.65 4.50
N LYS A 270 0.38 -32.53 5.44
CA LYS A 270 0.45 -32.23 6.86
C LYS A 270 1.83 -31.72 7.27
N TYR A 271 1.89 -31.16 8.47
CA TYR A 271 3.16 -30.76 9.08
C TYR A 271 4.02 -31.98 9.41
N THR A 272 5.33 -31.80 9.43
CA THR A 272 6.29 -32.77 9.95
C THR A 272 6.85 -32.25 11.28
N ALA A 273 6.95 -33.12 12.28
CA ALA A 273 7.63 -32.85 13.52
C ALA A 273 9.11 -33.26 13.44
N TYR A 274 9.98 -32.40 13.95
CA TYR A 274 11.43 -32.58 13.97
C TYR A 274 11.95 -32.57 15.40
N THR A 275 12.88 -33.47 15.72
CA THR A 275 13.65 -33.40 16.98
C THR A 275 14.63 -32.22 16.90
N ASP A 276 14.60 -31.32 17.88
CA ASP A 276 15.45 -30.12 17.92
C ASP A 276 16.88 -30.44 18.41
N VAL A 277 17.79 -30.70 17.48
CA VAL A 277 19.17 -31.16 17.76
C VAL A 277 19.93 -30.22 18.69
N ALA A 278 19.66 -28.91 18.63
CA ALA A 278 20.35 -27.94 19.48
C ALA A 278 20.09 -28.16 20.98
N LYS A 279 18.96 -28.78 21.33
CA LYS A 279 18.61 -29.09 22.71
C LYS A 279 19.37 -30.29 23.27
N TYR A 280 19.89 -31.15 22.40
CA TYR A 280 20.63 -32.36 22.77
C TYR A 280 22.14 -32.19 22.70
N LEU A 281 22.64 -30.96 22.49
CA LEU A 281 24.07 -30.71 22.28
C LEU A 281 24.96 -31.27 23.39
N GLU A 282 24.56 -31.11 24.65
CA GLU A 282 25.32 -31.62 25.81
C GLU A 282 25.37 -33.15 25.88
N TRP A 283 24.34 -33.83 25.39
CA TRP A 283 24.34 -35.28 25.25
C TRP A 283 25.24 -35.72 24.09
N ILE A 284 25.12 -35.07 22.92
CA ILE A 284 25.93 -35.40 21.73
C ILE A 284 27.44 -35.23 22.00
N LYS A 285 27.81 -34.14 22.71
CA LYS A 285 29.20 -33.81 23.05
C LYS A 285 29.96 -34.94 23.75
N GLN A 286 29.28 -35.80 24.49
CA GLN A 286 29.89 -36.91 25.22
C GLN A 286 30.43 -38.02 24.30
N TYR A 287 29.98 -38.03 23.04
CA TYR A 287 30.21 -39.13 22.12
C TYR A 287 30.86 -38.70 20.81
N ILE A 288 31.23 -37.45 20.60
CA ILE A 288 31.83 -36.97 19.34
C ILE A 288 33.29 -36.51 19.53
N ASP A 289 34.02 -36.36 18.43
CA ASP A 289 35.28 -35.64 18.45
C ASP A 289 35.04 -34.16 18.78
N HIS A 290 35.61 -33.63 19.87
CA HIS A 290 35.42 -32.22 20.21
C HIS A 290 35.92 -31.24 19.14
N ARG A 291 36.78 -31.67 18.22
CA ARG A 291 37.30 -30.85 17.11
C ARG A 291 36.25 -30.50 16.04
N VAL A 292 35.06 -31.13 16.05
CA VAL A 292 33.92 -30.73 15.17
C VAL A 292 33.00 -29.69 15.79
N LEU A 293 33.20 -29.31 17.06
CA LEU A 293 32.45 -28.23 17.68
C LEU A 293 32.96 -26.88 17.13
N SER A 294 32.12 -26.18 16.36
CA SER A 294 32.43 -24.82 15.93
C SER A 294 32.15 -23.82 17.06
N TYR A 295 33.18 -23.18 17.62
CA TYR A 295 33.01 -22.07 18.57
C TYR A 295 32.86 -20.74 17.83
N GLU A 296 32.22 -19.73 18.45
CA GLU A 296 31.99 -18.41 17.83
C GLU A 296 33.27 -17.74 17.30
N SER A 297 34.43 -18.00 17.91
CA SER A 297 35.75 -17.53 17.44
C SER A 297 36.24 -18.22 16.17
N ASP A 298 35.90 -19.50 15.97
CA ASP A 298 36.41 -20.36 14.89
C ASP A 298 35.50 -20.35 13.64
N VAL A 299 34.45 -19.52 13.66
CA VAL A 299 33.58 -19.27 12.51
C VAL A 299 34.27 -18.36 11.48
N LEU A 300 35.31 -17.62 11.89
CA LEU A 300 36.01 -16.64 11.06
C LEU A 300 37.47 -17.09 10.78
N ASP A 301 37.63 -18.15 9.98
CA ASP A 301 38.93 -18.52 9.40
C ASP A 301 39.37 -17.45 8.39
N ILE A 302 40.21 -16.51 8.84
CA ILE A 302 40.64 -15.32 8.08
C ILE A 302 42.07 -15.54 7.60
N ASP A 303 42.25 -15.63 6.29
CA ASP A 303 43.57 -15.55 5.66
C ASP A 303 44.12 -14.12 5.78
N TYR A 304 44.78 -13.82 6.89
CA TYR A 304 45.32 -12.48 7.18
C TYR A 304 46.29 -12.00 6.10
N GLU A 305 47.10 -12.88 5.50
CA GLU A 305 48.03 -12.48 4.43
C GLU A 305 47.31 -12.01 3.18
N ALA A 306 46.23 -12.69 2.78
CA ALA A 306 45.41 -12.26 1.67
C ALA A 306 44.64 -10.96 1.97
N LYS A 307 44.10 -10.80 3.19
CA LYS A 307 43.35 -9.59 3.56
C LYS A 307 44.21 -8.36 3.75
N LEU A 308 45.47 -8.51 4.18
CA LEU A 308 46.41 -7.38 4.35
C LEU A 308 46.61 -6.58 3.06
N ARG A 309 46.46 -7.23 1.89
CA ARG A 309 46.57 -6.59 0.57
C ARG A 309 45.44 -5.60 0.26
N LEU A 310 44.32 -5.66 0.98
CA LEU A 310 43.20 -4.73 0.84
C LEU A 310 43.46 -3.38 1.51
N PHE A 311 44.54 -3.24 2.28
CA PHE A 311 44.90 -2.03 3.01
C PHE A 311 46.22 -1.44 2.51
N ASN A 312 46.22 -0.12 2.28
CA ASN A 312 47.45 0.61 1.94
C ASN A 312 47.98 1.36 3.17
N PHE A 313 48.84 0.70 3.96
CA PHE A 313 49.42 1.28 5.17
C PHE A 313 50.33 2.49 4.94
N LYS A 314 50.75 2.74 3.70
CA LYS A 314 51.56 3.92 3.37
C LYS A 314 50.70 5.18 3.23
N THR A 315 49.41 5.05 2.88
CA THR A 315 48.55 6.19 2.54
C THR A 315 47.30 6.31 3.41
N CYS A 316 46.96 5.28 4.19
CA CYS A 316 45.82 5.34 5.11
C CYS A 316 46.07 6.35 6.24
N GLY A 317 44.99 6.90 6.80
CA GLY A 317 45.03 7.70 8.02
C GLY A 317 45.81 9.01 7.93
N VAL A 318 46.27 9.43 6.75
CA VAL A 318 47.05 10.66 6.57
C VAL A 318 46.12 11.87 6.46
N LYS A 319 46.32 12.89 7.31
CA LYS A 319 45.62 14.17 7.20
C LYS A 319 46.18 14.99 6.03
N GLN A 320 45.32 15.56 5.20
CA GLN A 320 45.72 16.49 4.13
C GLN A 320 45.07 17.86 4.29
N MET A 321 45.85 18.92 4.06
CA MET A 321 45.36 20.29 4.01
C MET A 321 44.78 20.58 2.62
N ILE A 322 43.55 21.07 2.56
CA ILE A 322 42.94 21.56 1.32
C ILE A 322 42.98 23.09 1.37
N VAL A 323 43.61 23.69 0.37
CA VAL A 323 43.64 25.15 0.19
C VAL A 323 42.53 25.48 -0.80
N ASP A 324 41.54 26.26 -0.35
CA ASP A 324 40.44 26.74 -1.18
C ASP A 324 40.89 27.87 -2.12
N THR A 325 40.10 28.21 -3.14
CA THR A 325 40.41 29.24 -4.15
C THR A 325 40.52 30.65 -3.56
N ASP A 326 39.99 30.87 -2.36
CA ASP A 326 40.11 32.10 -1.57
C ASP A 326 41.38 32.16 -0.69
N GLY A 327 42.26 31.15 -0.78
CA GLY A 327 43.48 31.06 0.04
C GLY A 327 43.24 30.62 1.50
N ILE A 328 42.00 30.26 1.87
CA ILE A 328 41.65 29.79 3.20
C ILE A 328 41.85 28.26 3.26
N SER A 329 42.73 27.81 4.17
CA SER A 329 42.95 26.38 4.44
C SER A 329 41.78 25.80 5.23
N ARG A 330 40.98 24.93 4.62
CA ARG A 330 39.88 24.21 5.29
C ARG A 330 40.35 22.79 5.61
N SER A 331 40.31 22.43 6.89
CA SER A 331 40.66 21.07 7.35
C SER A 331 39.60 20.08 6.86
N SER A 332 40.04 19.01 6.17
CA SER A 332 39.19 17.89 5.77
C SER A 332 39.57 16.63 6.55
N ILE A 333 38.59 15.74 6.75
CA ILE A 333 38.81 14.40 7.32
C ILE A 333 38.48 13.40 6.19
N PRO A 334 39.49 12.93 5.43
CA PRO A 334 39.28 12.27 4.13
C PRO A 334 38.55 10.91 4.14
N TRP A 335 38.44 10.28 5.31
CA TRP A 335 37.80 8.97 5.47
C TRP A 335 36.32 9.05 5.86
N ILE A 336 35.75 10.25 6.01
CA ILE A 336 34.33 10.41 6.34
C ILE A 336 33.50 10.19 5.07
N GLY A 337 32.58 9.24 5.16
CA GLY A 337 31.52 9.02 4.19
C GLY A 337 30.15 9.30 4.80
N PHE A 338 29.24 9.80 3.98
CA PHE A 338 27.86 10.01 4.38
C PHE A 338 26.97 9.03 3.65
N VAL A 339 26.22 8.23 4.42
CA VAL A 339 25.20 7.37 3.83
C VAL A 339 24.03 8.25 3.43
N ARG A 340 23.76 8.30 2.14
CA ARG A 340 22.63 9.03 1.56
C ARG A 340 21.85 8.11 0.66
N SER A 341 20.60 8.46 0.47
CA SER A 341 19.78 7.89 -0.59
C SER A 341 19.55 9.00 -1.63
N PRO A 342 19.36 8.68 -2.92
CA PRO A 342 19.19 9.68 -3.99
C PRO A 342 18.13 10.76 -3.73
N ASN A 343 17.17 10.50 -2.83
CA ASN A 343 16.07 11.40 -2.48
C ASN A 343 16.18 12.04 -1.07
N GLU A 344 17.26 11.78 -0.32
CA GLU A 344 17.48 12.30 1.02
C GLU A 344 18.50 13.45 1.02
N THR A 345 18.09 14.65 1.45
CA THR A 345 18.99 15.81 1.60
C THR A 345 19.85 15.75 2.85
N LYS A 346 19.46 14.91 3.82
CA LYS A 346 20.19 14.67 5.07
C LYS A 346 20.76 13.27 5.05
N SER A 347 22.04 13.15 5.41
CA SER A 347 22.69 11.85 5.54
C SER A 347 22.06 11.05 6.69
N ARG A 348 21.86 9.74 6.50
CA ARG A 348 21.31 8.82 7.52
C ARG A 348 22.27 8.64 8.68
N CYS A 349 23.52 8.35 8.32
CA CYS A 349 24.64 8.18 9.24
C CYS A 349 25.95 8.56 8.56
N VAL A 350 26.97 8.74 9.39
CA VAL A 350 28.36 8.75 8.97
C VAL A 350 28.86 7.30 8.92
N VAL A 351 29.59 6.98 7.86
CA VAL A 351 30.41 5.76 7.75
C VAL A 351 31.86 6.18 7.58
N THR A 352 32.77 5.28 7.94
CA THR A 352 34.20 5.52 7.83
C THR A 352 34.80 4.62 6.76
N LEU A 353 35.44 5.21 5.76
CA LEU A 353 36.13 4.48 4.69
C LEU A 353 37.37 3.79 5.26
N ILE A 354 37.47 2.47 5.10
CA ILE A 354 38.57 1.65 5.64
C ILE A 354 39.44 1.02 4.55
N SER A 355 38.95 0.96 3.31
CA SER A 355 39.69 0.58 2.10
C SER A 355 39.02 1.20 0.87
N GLU A 356 39.57 1.00 -0.32
CA GLU A 356 38.94 1.49 -1.56
C GLU A 356 37.56 0.89 -1.80
N TRP A 357 37.30 -0.32 -1.30
CA TRP A 357 36.06 -1.07 -1.56
C TRP A 357 35.10 -1.12 -0.36
N TYR A 358 35.57 -0.76 0.84
CA TYR A 358 34.80 -1.00 2.07
C TYR A 358 34.79 0.21 3.00
N ALA A 359 33.62 0.43 3.61
CA ALA A 359 33.39 1.37 4.71
C ALA A 359 32.71 0.67 5.89
N VAL A 360 32.80 1.25 7.10
CA VAL A 360 32.20 0.70 8.33
C VAL A 360 31.40 1.78 9.08
N GLY A 361 30.29 1.40 9.71
CA GLY A 361 29.49 2.33 10.51
C GLY A 361 28.42 1.62 11.35
N PRO A 362 27.51 2.36 11.99
CA PRO A 362 26.49 1.77 12.85
C PRO A 362 25.45 0.95 12.05
N ALA A 363 25.02 -0.21 12.56
CA ALA A 363 24.08 -1.09 11.86
C ALA A 363 22.64 -0.57 11.83
N HIS A 364 22.20 0.15 12.86
CA HIS A 364 20.85 0.75 12.89
C HIS A 364 20.57 1.70 11.73
N CYS A 365 21.64 2.26 11.13
CA CYS A 365 21.58 3.07 9.91
C CYS A 365 21.07 2.30 8.68
N PHE A 366 21.06 0.97 8.76
CA PHE A 366 20.76 0.05 7.67
C PHE A 366 19.66 -0.99 8.02
N GLN A 367 18.94 -0.84 9.15
CA GLN A 367 17.78 -1.68 9.49
C GLN A 367 16.54 -1.38 8.62
N ARG A 368 16.53 -0.22 7.96
CA ARG A 368 15.56 0.21 6.94
C ARG A 368 16.03 -0.27 5.57
N ASP A 369 15.12 -0.44 4.61
CA ASP A 369 15.49 -0.90 3.25
C ASP A 369 16.66 -0.08 2.68
N SER A 370 17.74 -0.80 2.41
CA SER A 370 19.05 -0.25 2.11
C SER A 370 19.47 -0.48 0.66
N SER A 371 18.50 -0.79 -0.22
CA SER A 371 18.73 -1.19 -1.61
C SER A 371 19.31 -0.09 -2.51
N ASP A 372 19.04 1.19 -2.16
CA ASP A 372 19.40 2.35 -3.01
C ASP A 372 20.33 3.33 -2.28
N ALA A 373 20.83 2.96 -1.10
CA ALA A 373 21.76 3.80 -0.36
C ALA A 373 23.13 3.84 -1.07
N TYR A 374 23.74 5.01 -1.11
CA TYR A 374 25.10 5.22 -1.56
C TYR A 374 25.92 5.93 -0.48
N VAL A 375 27.23 5.79 -0.57
CA VAL A 375 28.18 6.50 0.28
C VAL A 375 28.71 7.70 -0.49
N LEU A 376 28.49 8.90 0.05
CA LEU A 376 29.08 10.14 -0.47
C LEU A 376 30.40 10.41 0.26
N LEU A 377 31.51 10.34 -0.48
CA LEU A 377 32.87 10.54 0.03
C LEU A 377 33.42 11.92 -0.39
N GLY A 378 34.21 12.54 0.46
CA GLY A 378 34.87 13.82 0.14
C GLY A 378 33.94 15.05 0.15
N PHE A 379 32.79 14.96 0.82
CA PHE A 379 31.81 16.05 0.92
C PHE A 379 32.24 17.15 1.90
N LEU A 380 32.40 18.39 1.44
CA LEU A 380 32.65 19.58 2.27
C LEU A 380 31.37 20.08 2.96
N VAL A 381 31.48 20.73 4.12
CA VAL A 381 30.34 21.12 4.97
C VAL A 381 29.44 22.19 4.31
N ASP A 382 30.00 23.07 3.46
CA ASP A 382 29.25 24.06 2.69
C ASP A 382 28.90 23.49 1.31
N GLN A 383 27.60 23.35 1.02
CA GLN A 383 27.00 22.58 -0.09
C GLN A 383 27.28 23.12 -1.52
N THR A 384 28.34 23.89 -1.76
CA THR A 384 28.68 24.45 -3.07
C THR A 384 30.08 24.03 -3.49
N SER A 385 30.19 23.04 -4.37
CA SER A 385 31.41 22.86 -5.18
C SER A 385 31.55 24.07 -6.09
N GLN A 386 32.45 25.00 -5.78
CA GLN A 386 32.75 26.13 -6.65
C GLN A 386 33.69 25.67 -7.77
N CYS A 387 33.19 25.68 -9.00
CA CYS A 387 33.99 25.52 -10.22
C CYS A 387 34.28 26.89 -10.80
N LEU A 388 35.55 27.32 -10.80
CA LEU A 388 35.95 28.55 -11.49
C LEU A 388 36.15 28.24 -12.98
N ARG A 389 35.38 28.89 -13.85
CA ARG A 389 35.59 28.89 -15.30
C ARG A 389 36.61 29.98 -15.66
N SER A 390 37.75 29.60 -16.22
CA SER A 390 38.61 30.50 -17.00
C SER A 390 38.41 30.25 -18.50
N TYR A 391 38.86 31.20 -19.34
CA TYR A 391 38.72 31.15 -20.81
C TYR A 391 39.40 29.93 -21.47
N GLU A 392 40.26 29.20 -20.75
CA GLU A 392 40.97 28.02 -21.30
C GLU A 392 40.84 26.74 -20.46
N SER A 393 40.31 26.80 -19.22
CA SER A 393 39.95 25.60 -18.46
C SER A 393 39.03 25.89 -17.27
N THR A 394 38.22 24.90 -16.88
CA THR A 394 37.42 24.94 -15.64
C THR A 394 38.20 24.21 -14.54
N VAL A 395 38.61 24.91 -13.49
CA VAL A 395 39.26 24.30 -12.32
C VAL A 395 38.23 24.26 -11.20
N CYS A 396 37.74 23.06 -10.89
CA CYS A 396 36.87 22.80 -9.75
C CYS A 396 37.71 22.36 -8.55
N THR A 397 37.32 22.73 -7.34
CA THR A 397 37.66 21.93 -6.16
C THR A 397 37.19 20.50 -6.41
N HIS A 398 38.02 19.50 -6.09
CA HIS A 398 37.77 18.12 -6.53
C HIS A 398 36.36 17.65 -6.11
N PRO A 399 35.56 17.05 -7.01
CA PRO A 399 34.17 16.71 -6.73
C PRO A 399 34.05 15.62 -5.66
N ALA A 400 32.96 15.64 -4.91
CA ALA A 400 32.60 14.53 -4.01
C ALA A 400 32.33 13.25 -4.83
N GLN A 401 32.67 12.09 -4.27
CA GLN A 401 32.52 10.81 -4.92
C GLN A 401 31.27 10.09 -4.41
N GLU A 402 30.31 9.87 -5.30
CA GLU A 402 29.15 9.01 -5.04
C GLU A 402 29.52 7.54 -5.30
N ARG A 403 29.29 6.67 -4.30
CA ARG A 403 29.57 5.24 -4.39
C ARG A 403 28.36 4.43 -3.97
N ASN A 404 27.67 3.85 -4.94
CA ASN A 404 26.57 2.90 -4.70
C ASN A 404 27.05 1.75 -3.80
N ILE A 405 26.17 1.31 -2.92
CA ILE A 405 26.44 0.18 -2.05
C ILE A 405 26.05 -1.11 -2.76
N GLN A 406 27.00 -2.03 -2.89
CA GLN A 406 26.75 -3.36 -3.43
C GLN A 406 26.14 -4.29 -2.38
N LYS A 407 26.63 -4.20 -1.14
CA LYS A 407 26.17 -5.07 -0.07
C LYS A 407 26.36 -4.42 1.29
N ILE A 408 25.39 -4.64 2.18
CA ILE A 408 25.49 -4.29 3.60
C ILE A 408 25.47 -5.56 4.41
N ILE A 409 26.44 -5.69 5.30
CA ILE A 409 26.62 -6.85 6.16
C ILE A 409 26.48 -6.35 7.59
N MET A 410 25.29 -6.49 8.17
CA MET A 410 25.04 -6.17 9.58
C MET A 410 25.55 -7.32 10.48
N HIS A 411 26.04 -6.99 11.67
CA HIS A 411 26.48 -8.01 12.61
C HIS A 411 25.29 -8.90 13.04
N PRO A 412 25.41 -10.25 13.04
CA PRO A 412 24.26 -11.15 13.27
C PRO A 412 23.58 -11.02 14.64
N LYS A 413 24.31 -10.55 15.66
CA LYS A 413 23.77 -10.34 17.02
C LYS A 413 22.97 -9.04 17.18
N PHE A 414 22.94 -8.21 16.13
CA PHE A 414 22.17 -6.97 16.09
C PHE A 414 20.82 -7.20 15.40
N GLY A 415 19.71 -6.82 16.05
CA GLY A 415 18.35 -7.08 15.57
C GLY A 415 17.26 -6.39 16.40
N PRO A 416 15.97 -6.60 16.08
CA PRO A 416 14.83 -5.87 16.67
C PRO A 416 14.72 -5.99 18.20
N ASN A 417 15.20 -7.09 18.78
CA ASN A 417 15.17 -7.34 20.22
C ASN A 417 16.56 -7.24 20.89
N ASN A 418 17.60 -6.92 20.12
CA ASN A 418 18.97 -6.84 20.64
C ASN A 418 19.78 -5.74 19.94
N SER A 419 20.10 -4.68 20.67
CA SER A 419 20.93 -3.57 20.20
C SER A 419 22.43 -3.78 20.47
N ALA A 420 22.82 -4.96 20.96
CA ALA A 420 24.21 -5.37 21.03
C ALA A 420 24.82 -5.44 19.61
N ASP A 421 26.12 -5.20 19.50
CA ASP A 421 26.86 -5.31 18.24
C ASP A 421 26.31 -4.45 17.09
N ASN A 422 25.93 -3.19 17.37
CA ASN A 422 25.42 -2.20 16.41
C ASN A 422 26.52 -1.74 15.41
N ILE A 423 26.96 -2.63 14.52
CA ILE A 423 28.00 -2.41 13.51
C ILE A 423 27.64 -3.08 12.18
N ALA A 424 27.87 -2.36 11.08
CA ALA A 424 27.70 -2.84 9.72
C ALA A 424 28.95 -2.58 8.88
N LEU A 425 29.27 -3.54 8.00
CA LEU A 425 30.28 -3.44 6.95
C LEU A 425 29.58 -3.15 5.62
N ILE A 426 30.06 -2.14 4.91
CA ILE A 426 29.49 -1.64 3.67
C ILE A 426 30.47 -1.94 2.54
N GLU A 427 30.04 -2.77 1.58
CA GLU A 427 30.76 -3.08 0.35
C GLU A 427 30.30 -2.13 -0.77
N LEU A 428 31.23 -1.39 -1.36
CA LEU A 428 30.97 -0.46 -2.45
C LEU A 428 30.92 -1.19 -3.79
N GLN A 429 29.98 -0.82 -4.66
CA GLN A 429 29.83 -1.41 -6.00
C GLN A 429 31.02 -1.12 -6.93
N ARG A 430 31.71 0.00 -6.69
CA ARG A 430 32.93 0.42 -7.40
C ARG A 430 33.92 0.99 -6.38
N PRO A 431 35.24 0.90 -6.63
CA PRO A 431 36.22 1.39 -5.68
C PRO A 431 36.13 2.92 -5.56
N ALA A 432 36.31 3.42 -4.35
CA ALA A 432 36.60 4.83 -4.10
C ALA A 432 37.90 5.21 -4.80
N ASP A 433 37.90 6.33 -5.53
CA ASP A 433 39.09 6.88 -6.15
C ASP A 433 39.96 7.53 -5.07
N THR A 434 40.85 6.74 -4.49
CA THR A 434 41.76 7.21 -3.43
C THR A 434 42.93 8.00 -3.97
N SER A 435 43.03 8.29 -5.28
CA SER A 435 44.03 9.23 -5.79
C SER A 435 43.74 10.67 -5.32
N GLN A 436 42.45 10.96 -5.07
CA GLN A 436 41.99 12.27 -4.63
C GLN A 436 42.40 12.59 -3.19
N PRO A 437 42.84 13.83 -2.91
CA PRO A 437 43.41 14.20 -1.61
C PRO A 437 42.39 14.18 -0.45
N HIS A 438 41.11 14.41 -0.75
CA HIS A 438 39.99 14.49 0.17
C HIS A 438 39.20 13.18 0.31
N VAL A 439 39.66 12.10 -0.33
CA VAL A 439 39.08 10.74 -0.20
C VAL A 439 40.20 9.75 0.05
N LYS A 440 40.45 9.42 1.31
CA LYS A 440 41.47 8.44 1.73
C LYS A 440 40.93 7.57 2.86
N PRO A 441 41.22 6.26 2.89
CA PRO A 441 40.79 5.40 3.98
C PRO A 441 41.54 5.71 5.29
N ILE A 442 40.91 5.48 6.44
CA ILE A 442 41.58 5.48 7.74
C ILE A 442 42.35 4.16 7.94
N CYS A 443 43.40 4.15 8.76
CA CYS A 443 44.11 2.90 9.06
C CYS A 443 43.31 2.01 10.02
N LEU A 444 43.36 0.69 9.81
CA LEU A 444 42.88 -0.33 10.75
C LEU A 444 44.05 -1.11 11.37
N SER A 445 43.95 -1.44 12.65
CA SER A 445 44.91 -2.24 13.44
C SER A 445 44.79 -3.74 13.16
N VAL A 446 44.93 -4.12 11.89
CA VAL A 446 44.70 -5.51 11.43
C VAL A 446 45.82 -6.47 11.79
N THR A 447 47.04 -5.98 12.11
CA THR A 447 48.15 -6.83 12.56
C THR A 447 48.27 -6.83 14.09
N PRO A 448 48.72 -7.93 14.71
CA PRO A 448 48.91 -8.01 16.16
C PRO A 448 49.80 -6.89 16.73
N GLU A 449 50.81 -6.44 15.97
CA GLU A 449 51.74 -5.39 16.38
C GLU A 449 51.06 -4.01 16.44
N LEU A 450 49.98 -3.81 15.68
CA LEU A 450 49.21 -2.56 15.64
C LEU A 450 48.06 -2.54 16.66
N ARG A 451 47.61 -3.71 17.14
CA ARG A 451 46.59 -3.86 18.18
C ARG A 451 47.16 -3.50 19.54
N THR A 452 46.95 -2.26 19.98
CA THR A 452 47.37 -1.80 21.31
C THR A 452 46.16 -1.61 22.23
N LYS A 453 46.36 -1.87 23.52
CA LYS A 453 45.37 -1.59 24.58
C LYS A 453 45.40 -0.14 25.08
N ALA A 454 46.35 0.68 24.63
CA ALA A 454 46.49 2.05 25.09
C ALA A 454 45.39 2.94 24.46
N MET A 455 44.68 3.70 25.31
CA MET A 455 43.60 4.62 24.93
C MET A 455 44.05 6.09 25.09
N THR A 456 45.14 6.46 24.42
CA THR A 456 45.74 7.81 24.49
C THR A 456 45.64 8.50 23.12
N ASN A 457 45.78 9.84 23.09
CA ASN A 457 45.74 10.63 21.84
C ASN A 457 44.47 10.42 20.97
N LEU A 458 43.34 10.19 21.64
CA LEU A 458 42.05 9.98 20.99
C LEU A 458 41.45 11.31 20.52
N HIS A 459 40.87 11.27 19.33
CA HIS A 459 40.15 12.37 18.72
C HIS A 459 38.84 11.86 18.13
N VAL A 460 37.79 12.66 18.18
CA VAL A 460 36.54 12.40 17.47
C VAL A 460 36.35 13.42 16.35
N ALA A 461 35.87 12.97 15.20
CA ALA A 461 35.51 13.88 14.11
C ALA A 461 34.30 14.73 14.48
N THR A 462 34.41 16.05 14.32
CA THR A 462 33.38 17.03 14.68
C THR A 462 33.35 18.18 13.67
N VAL A 463 32.32 19.03 13.74
CA VAL A 463 32.26 20.28 12.96
C VAL A 463 32.54 21.46 13.90
N SER A 464 33.44 22.35 13.49
CA SER A 464 33.75 23.58 14.22
C SER A 464 32.65 24.62 14.00
N LYS A 465 32.08 25.18 15.09
CA LYS A 465 31.06 26.24 15.01
C LYS A 465 31.59 27.56 14.45
N GLU A 466 32.89 27.84 14.59
CA GLU A 466 33.48 29.12 14.17
C GLU A 466 33.56 29.29 12.66
N ASN A 467 33.88 28.21 11.95
CA ASN A 467 34.24 28.26 10.54
C ASN A 467 33.62 27.12 9.71
N ASN A 468 32.65 26.41 10.29
CA ASN A 468 31.91 25.31 9.67
C ASN A 468 32.82 24.26 9.00
N SER A 469 33.98 23.95 9.61
CA SER A 469 34.97 23.02 9.04
C SER A 469 35.12 21.75 9.88
N TYR A 470 35.51 20.66 9.23
CA TYR A 470 35.76 19.40 9.94
C TYR A 470 37.02 19.48 10.80
N LYS A 471 36.87 19.14 12.07
CA LYS A 471 37.93 19.18 13.07
C LYS A 471 38.03 17.86 13.83
N ASN A 472 39.25 17.36 13.98
CA ASN A 472 39.57 16.32 14.94
C ASN A 472 39.62 16.97 16.33
N THR A 473 38.61 16.71 17.15
CA THR A 473 38.51 17.29 18.50
C THR A 473 39.04 16.27 19.51
N PRO A 474 40.03 16.64 20.35
CA PRO A 474 40.58 15.75 21.36
C PRO A 474 39.52 15.27 22.35
N VAL A 475 39.59 13.99 22.72
CA VAL A 475 38.70 13.39 23.73
C VAL A 475 39.50 12.71 24.83
N ARG A 476 38.95 12.71 26.04
CA ARG A 476 39.45 11.95 27.19
C ARG A 476 38.69 10.63 27.27
N TYR A 477 39.41 9.52 27.26
CA TYR A 477 38.84 8.20 27.53
C TYR A 477 38.30 8.13 28.96
N LEU A 478 37.13 7.51 29.13
CA LEU A 478 36.51 7.25 30.41
C LEU A 478 36.54 5.75 30.69
N GLU A 479 36.97 5.38 31.88
CA GLU A 479 36.91 3.98 32.30
C GLU A 479 35.45 3.50 32.40
N PRO A 480 35.16 2.22 32.10
CA PRO A 480 33.78 1.71 32.07
C PRO A 480 33.00 1.98 33.35
N ALA A 481 33.66 1.93 34.52
CA ALA A 481 33.03 2.20 35.81
C ALA A 481 32.59 3.68 35.96
N GLU A 482 33.40 4.62 35.46
CA GLU A 482 33.07 6.06 35.45
C GLU A 482 31.91 6.31 34.48
N CYS A 483 31.96 5.73 33.28
CA CYS A 483 30.91 5.87 32.28
C CYS A 483 29.58 5.26 32.73
N MET A 484 29.57 4.02 33.25
CA MET A 484 28.35 3.37 33.73
C MET A 484 27.71 4.14 34.89
N LYS A 485 28.52 4.79 35.74
CA LYS A 485 28.02 5.61 36.85
C LYS A 485 27.20 6.80 36.35
N GLU A 486 27.67 7.54 35.34
CA GLU A 486 26.94 8.68 34.76
C GLU A 486 25.54 8.31 34.27
N TYR A 487 25.40 7.15 33.64
CA TYR A 487 24.10 6.67 33.12
C TYR A 487 23.22 6.03 34.20
N THR A 488 23.82 5.35 35.18
CA THR A 488 23.08 4.75 36.30
C THR A 488 22.44 5.81 37.19
N GLU A 489 23.11 6.95 37.41
CA GLU A 489 22.54 8.12 38.10
C GLU A 489 21.32 8.73 37.39
N LYS A 490 21.04 8.30 36.16
CA LYS A 490 19.89 8.70 35.33
C LYS A 490 18.90 7.56 35.08
N ASN A 491 18.98 6.46 35.83
CA ASN A 491 18.16 5.26 35.67
C ASN A 491 18.30 4.57 34.30
N ILE A 492 19.47 4.69 33.65
CA ILE A 492 19.78 3.99 32.40
C ILE A 492 20.83 2.91 32.69
N THR A 493 20.47 1.64 32.53
CA THR A 493 21.41 0.52 32.68
C THR A 493 22.18 0.29 31.38
N LEU A 494 23.50 0.52 31.42
CA LEU A 494 24.40 0.23 30.30
C LEU A 494 25.18 -1.06 30.53
N ASN A 495 25.22 -1.93 29.51
CA ASN A 495 26.19 -3.01 29.43
C ASN A 495 27.31 -2.63 28.44
N LEU A 496 28.56 -2.56 28.93
CA LEU A 496 29.73 -2.17 28.14
C LEU A 496 30.63 -3.33 27.73
N GLU A 497 30.55 -4.51 28.38
CA GLU A 497 31.18 -5.82 28.06
C GLU A 497 32.46 -5.82 27.17
N GLY A 498 33.36 -4.85 27.30
CA GLY A 498 34.55 -4.67 26.45
C GLY A 498 34.29 -4.30 24.98
N LYS A 499 33.04 -4.34 24.50
CA LYS A 499 32.65 -4.07 23.11
C LYS A 499 32.32 -2.59 22.82
N ARG A 500 32.25 -1.77 23.86
CA ARG A 500 31.93 -0.34 23.79
C ARG A 500 32.98 0.49 24.52
N LEU A 501 33.24 1.69 24.03
CA LEU A 501 34.16 2.68 24.60
C LEU A 501 33.36 3.92 25.00
N CYS A 502 33.83 4.62 26.04
CA CYS A 502 33.31 5.94 26.41
C CYS A 502 34.43 6.97 26.33
N ALA A 503 34.15 8.12 25.73
CA ALA A 503 35.10 9.21 25.65
C ALA A 503 34.39 10.56 25.62
N GLU A 504 34.91 11.52 26.38
CA GLU A 504 34.32 12.85 26.52
C GLU A 504 35.19 13.95 25.89
N ILE A 505 34.54 14.98 25.36
CA ILE A 505 35.20 16.21 24.92
C ILE A 505 35.35 17.17 26.11
N ALA A 506 36.48 17.86 26.22
CA ALA A 506 36.69 18.86 27.28
C ALA A 506 35.66 20.02 27.17
N ASN A 507 35.18 20.53 28.31
CA ASN A 507 34.12 21.54 28.34
C ASN A 507 34.42 22.81 27.51
N LYS A 508 35.69 23.24 27.46
CA LYS A 508 36.13 24.39 26.65
C LYS A 508 35.91 24.15 25.14
N ASP A 509 36.07 22.91 24.69
CA ASP A 509 35.97 22.53 23.28
C ASP A 509 34.51 22.20 22.90
N LYS A 510 33.68 21.78 23.86
CA LYS A 510 32.22 21.59 23.67
C LYS A 510 31.51 22.87 23.21
N GLN A 511 31.93 24.04 23.70
CA GLN A 511 31.30 25.32 23.35
C GLN A 511 31.41 25.63 21.85
N ASN A 512 32.52 25.25 21.23
CA ASN A 512 32.84 25.49 19.82
C ASN A 512 32.62 24.27 18.90
N CYS A 513 32.01 23.20 19.42
CA CYS A 513 31.75 21.98 18.67
C CYS A 513 30.29 21.86 18.23
N GLN A 514 30.07 21.36 17.01
CA GLN A 514 28.82 20.80 16.52
C GLN A 514 28.98 19.29 16.27
N THR A 515 28.00 18.51 16.72
CA THR A 515 27.98 17.05 16.52
C THR A 515 27.68 16.71 15.07
N LEU A 516 28.40 15.72 14.54
CA LEU A 516 27.93 14.98 13.36
C LEU A 516 26.79 14.04 13.80
N ILE A 517 26.02 13.54 12.84
CA ILE A 517 25.03 12.47 13.07
C ILE A 517 25.72 11.18 13.58
N ALA A 518 24.96 10.12 13.85
CA ALA A 518 25.52 8.84 14.29
C ALA A 518 26.60 8.30 13.33
N GLY A 519 27.64 7.68 13.86
CA GLY A 519 28.75 7.07 13.11
C GLY A 519 30.04 7.91 13.02
N SER A 520 30.16 8.97 13.84
CA SER A 520 31.37 9.80 13.90
C SER A 520 32.61 8.98 14.29
N PRO A 521 33.71 8.95 13.49
CA PRO A 521 34.88 8.14 13.83
C PRO A 521 35.59 8.64 15.08
N LEU A 522 35.79 7.73 16.03
CA LEU A 522 36.73 7.84 17.13
C LEU A 522 38.06 7.24 16.68
N GLN A 523 39.11 8.03 16.75
CA GLN A 523 40.36 7.76 16.05
C GLN A 523 41.55 8.13 16.92
N GLU A 524 42.59 7.30 16.85
CA GLU A 524 43.84 7.49 17.57
C GLU A 524 44.90 8.03 16.63
N MET A 525 45.56 9.13 17.01
CA MET A 525 46.70 9.66 16.27
C MET A 525 47.99 8.99 16.74
N ARG A 526 48.77 8.44 15.80
CA ARG A 526 50.07 7.81 16.03
C ARG A 526 51.11 8.30 15.04
N ILE A 527 52.38 8.22 15.45
CA ILE A 527 53.51 8.32 14.52
C ILE A 527 53.82 6.91 14.01
N TYR A 528 53.64 6.68 12.71
CA TYR A 528 53.90 5.39 12.06
C TYR A 528 54.76 5.63 10.82
N HIS A 529 55.89 4.90 10.69
CA HIS A 529 56.89 5.09 9.63
C HIS A 529 57.22 6.56 9.29
N VAL A 530 57.41 7.39 10.33
CA VAL A 530 57.84 8.81 10.25
C VAL A 530 56.71 9.81 9.88
N GLN A 531 55.45 9.37 9.76
CA GLN A 531 54.30 10.25 9.49
C GLN A 531 53.22 10.14 10.58
N GLU A 532 52.48 11.23 10.81
CA GLU A 532 51.26 11.21 11.63
C GLU A 532 50.14 10.50 10.86
N GLN A 533 49.63 9.40 11.43
CA GLN A 533 48.52 8.62 10.88
C GLN A 533 47.44 8.38 11.94
N TYR A 534 46.18 8.39 11.49
CA TYR A 534 45.01 8.10 12.30
C TYR A 534 44.56 6.65 12.12
N PHE A 535 44.34 5.97 13.24
CA PHE A 535 43.82 4.60 13.31
C PHE A 535 42.40 4.62 13.88
N LEU A 536 41.48 3.88 13.27
CA LEU A 536 40.09 3.80 13.76
C LEU A 536 40.02 2.98 15.05
N ARG A 537 39.45 3.55 16.11
CA ARG A 537 39.17 2.87 17.38
C ARG A 537 37.70 2.59 17.60
N GLY A 538 36.83 3.41 17.03
CA GLY A 538 35.41 3.34 17.25
C GLY A 538 34.65 4.26 16.32
N PHE A 539 33.33 4.22 16.44
CA PHE A 539 32.48 5.29 15.95
C PHE A 539 31.30 5.45 16.90
N GLU A 540 30.79 6.68 16.96
CA GLU A 540 29.73 7.09 17.88
C GLU A 540 28.38 6.51 17.43
N LEU A 541 27.52 6.13 18.39
CA LEU A 541 26.29 5.37 18.09
C LEU A 541 24.99 6.19 18.03
N LEU A 542 24.92 7.39 18.63
CA LEU A 542 23.65 8.09 18.92
C LEU A 542 23.61 9.56 18.44
N GLY A 543 24.65 10.04 17.77
CA GLY A 543 24.81 11.41 17.31
C GLY A 543 25.06 12.43 18.42
N GLN A 544 25.66 12.03 19.56
CA GLN A 544 25.76 12.88 20.76
C GLN A 544 27.18 13.33 21.11
N ALA A 545 28.15 13.25 20.19
CA ALA A 545 29.56 13.54 20.45
C ALA A 545 29.81 14.89 21.16
N CYS A 546 29.02 15.92 20.84
CA CYS A 546 29.10 17.26 21.43
C CYS A 546 27.88 17.66 22.30
N GLY A 547 27.09 16.67 22.74
CA GLY A 547 25.92 16.86 23.60
C GLY A 547 26.24 17.09 25.08
N ALA A 548 25.28 17.62 25.83
CA ALA A 548 25.42 17.96 27.26
C ALA A 548 24.80 16.92 28.22
N PHE A 549 24.17 15.86 27.72
CA PHE A 549 23.31 14.96 28.50
C PHE A 549 24.09 13.87 29.27
N ALA A 550 25.07 13.23 28.64
CA ALA A 550 25.98 12.23 29.20
C ALA A 550 27.19 12.03 28.28
N SER A 551 28.21 11.30 28.72
CA SER A 551 29.38 11.00 27.91
C SER A 551 29.06 10.09 26.71
N PRO A 552 29.48 10.44 25.47
CA PRO A 552 29.16 9.66 24.28
C PRO A 552 29.71 8.23 24.30
N ILE A 553 28.95 7.31 23.68
CA ILE A 553 29.28 5.89 23.58
C ILE A 553 29.71 5.56 22.14
N TYR A 554 30.80 4.81 22.04
CA TYR A 554 31.39 4.38 20.78
C TYR A 554 31.46 2.85 20.74
N ASN A 555 31.39 2.24 19.56
CA ASN A 555 31.80 0.84 19.40
C ASN A 555 33.32 0.70 19.60
N ASN A 556 33.77 -0.44 20.14
CA ASN A 556 35.19 -0.80 20.18
C ASN A 556 35.56 -1.60 18.90
N ILE A 557 36.17 -0.97 17.90
CA ILE A 557 36.48 -1.64 16.62
C ILE A 557 37.40 -2.84 16.78
N GLU A 558 38.29 -2.83 17.78
CA GLU A 558 39.21 -3.94 18.06
C GLU A 558 38.48 -5.28 18.26
N THR A 559 37.25 -5.26 18.81
CA THR A 559 36.46 -6.49 19.00
C THR A 559 35.79 -6.99 17.73
N TYR A 560 35.81 -6.22 16.63
CA TYR A 560 35.15 -6.53 15.37
C TYR A 560 36.12 -6.65 14.18
N ILE A 561 37.43 -6.44 14.37
CA ILE A 561 38.42 -6.49 13.26
C ILE A 561 38.33 -7.82 12.52
N ASP A 562 38.24 -8.93 13.25
CA ASP A 562 38.21 -10.25 12.64
C ASP A 562 36.90 -10.46 11.84
N TRP A 563 35.77 -10.01 12.39
CA TRP A 563 34.49 -10.01 11.66
C TRP A 563 34.52 -9.11 10.40
N ILE A 564 35.17 -7.95 10.46
CA ILE A 564 35.37 -7.06 9.29
C ILE A 564 36.19 -7.78 8.22
N LEU A 565 37.35 -8.33 8.58
CA LEU A 565 38.29 -8.97 7.65
C LEU A 565 37.69 -10.22 6.97
N TYR A 566 36.91 -11.02 7.71
CA TYR A 566 36.21 -12.18 7.17
C TYR A 566 35.25 -11.81 6.04
N ASN A 567 34.50 -10.72 6.23
CA ASN A 567 33.46 -10.31 5.30
C ASN A 567 33.97 -9.51 4.09
N MET A 568 35.20 -8.98 4.13
CA MET A 568 35.86 -8.34 2.99
C MET A 568 36.29 -9.37 1.93
N ARG A 569 36.11 -9.10 0.64
CA ARG A 569 36.44 -10.00 -0.48
C ARG A 569 37.38 -9.31 -1.48
N TYR A 570 38.09 -10.11 -2.28
CA TYR A 570 38.82 -9.60 -3.44
C TYR A 570 37.87 -9.58 -4.64
N SER A 571 37.72 -8.43 -5.30
CA SER A 571 36.83 -8.30 -6.45
C SER A 571 37.52 -8.90 -7.67
N SER A 572 37.09 -10.10 -8.10
CA SER A 572 37.51 -10.73 -9.35
C SER A 572 36.64 -10.21 -10.49
N LEU A 573 36.91 -8.97 -10.90
CA LEU A 573 36.46 -8.45 -12.19
C LEU A 573 37.68 -8.38 -13.10
N GLU A 574 38.04 -9.52 -13.68
CA GLU A 574 38.76 -9.62 -14.95
C GLU A 574 38.62 -11.06 -15.47
N VAL A 575 38.22 -11.17 -16.75
CA VAL A 575 37.99 -12.37 -17.58
C VAL A 575 36.65 -13.09 -17.38
N ALA A 576 35.63 -12.64 -18.11
CA ALA A 576 34.57 -13.50 -18.61
C ALA A 576 34.58 -13.39 -20.14
N ASP A 577 35.15 -14.42 -20.77
CA ASP A 577 35.13 -14.65 -22.20
C ASP A 577 33.70 -14.95 -22.69
N ASP A 578 33.51 -14.53 -23.92
CA ASP A 578 32.31 -14.60 -24.75
C ASP A 578 31.91 -16.06 -25.08
N ASN A 579 30.65 -16.22 -25.50
CA ASN A 579 29.97 -17.45 -25.97
C ASN A 579 29.37 -18.40 -24.92
N SER A 580 28.08 -18.22 -24.65
CA SER A 580 27.10 -19.26 -25.00
C SER A 580 25.67 -18.73 -24.94
N THR A 581 25.07 -18.60 -26.12
CA THR A 581 23.63 -18.43 -26.32
C THR A 581 22.92 -19.75 -25.99
N VAL A 582 22.09 -19.74 -24.95
CA VAL A 582 21.06 -20.77 -24.75
C VAL A 582 19.73 -20.05 -24.61
N ASN A 583 18.90 -20.20 -25.65
CA ASN A 583 17.54 -19.69 -25.70
C ASN A 583 16.64 -20.48 -24.73
N THR A 584 16.20 -19.83 -23.68
CA THR A 584 14.93 -20.14 -23.00
C THR A 584 14.06 -18.91 -23.16
N THR A 585 13.05 -19.00 -24.02
CA THR A 585 12.05 -17.94 -24.20
C THR A 585 11.31 -17.69 -22.88
N GLN A 586 11.72 -16.65 -22.17
CA GLN A 586 10.88 -15.98 -21.17
C GLN A 586 9.63 -15.48 -21.89
N GLN A 587 8.45 -15.98 -21.50
CA GLN A 587 7.20 -15.39 -21.93
C GLN A 587 7.10 -13.97 -21.36
N THR A 588 7.00 -12.98 -22.25
CA THR A 588 6.86 -11.59 -21.88
C THR A 588 5.40 -11.24 -21.59
N LEU A 589 5.12 -10.19 -20.81
CA LEU A 589 3.75 -9.75 -20.49
C LEU A 589 2.91 -9.51 -21.75
N GLU A 590 3.51 -9.03 -22.85
CA GLU A 590 2.83 -8.81 -24.13
C GLU A 590 2.34 -10.13 -24.75
N THR A 591 3.14 -11.20 -24.58
CA THR A 591 2.79 -12.55 -25.03
C THR A 591 1.61 -13.09 -24.24
N GLU A 592 1.60 -12.87 -22.92
CA GLU A 592 0.53 -13.29 -22.02
C GLU A 592 -0.78 -12.52 -22.28
N TRP A 593 -0.72 -11.21 -22.47
CA TRP A 593 -1.88 -10.39 -22.86
C TRP A 593 -2.49 -10.86 -24.19
N SER A 594 -1.64 -11.12 -25.18
CA SER A 594 -2.08 -11.62 -26.49
C SER A 594 -2.76 -13.00 -26.41
N MET A 595 -2.34 -13.84 -25.45
CA MET A 595 -2.98 -15.13 -25.19
C MET A 595 -4.33 -14.96 -24.48
N LEU A 596 -4.41 -14.07 -23.48
CA LEU A 596 -5.64 -13.77 -22.74
C LEU A 596 -6.75 -13.26 -23.65
N GLN A 597 -6.45 -12.35 -24.59
CA GLN A 597 -7.44 -11.84 -25.55
C GLN A 597 -8.01 -12.90 -26.50
N ARG A 598 -7.35 -14.06 -26.64
CA ARG A 598 -7.79 -15.17 -27.50
C ARG A 598 -8.59 -16.24 -26.73
N GLN A 599 -8.73 -16.10 -25.41
CA GLN A 599 -9.47 -17.06 -24.60
C GLN A 599 -10.99 -16.89 -24.77
N PRO A 600 -11.76 -17.98 -24.85
CA PRO A 600 -13.21 -17.92 -24.92
C PRO A 600 -13.81 -17.34 -23.63
N GLY A 601 -14.83 -16.46 -23.76
CA GLY A 601 -15.46 -15.77 -22.62
C GLY A 601 -14.70 -14.53 -22.13
N LYS A 602 -13.70 -14.07 -22.87
CA LYS A 602 -12.93 -12.84 -22.60
C LYS A 602 -13.11 -11.80 -23.70
N GLU A 603 -14.23 -11.82 -24.44
CA GLU A 603 -14.46 -10.93 -25.58
C GLU A 603 -14.34 -9.45 -25.16
N ASN A 604 -14.87 -9.08 -24.00
CA ASN A 604 -14.86 -7.70 -23.48
C ASN A 604 -13.46 -7.16 -23.11
N LEU A 605 -12.40 -7.98 -23.13
CA LEU A 605 -11.03 -7.48 -22.90
C LEU A 605 -10.58 -6.47 -23.98
N HIS A 606 -11.24 -6.43 -25.14
CA HIS A 606 -10.97 -5.42 -26.17
C HIS A 606 -11.31 -3.99 -25.73
N LEU A 607 -12.14 -3.82 -24.70
CA LEU A 607 -12.47 -2.51 -24.10
C LEU A 607 -11.29 -1.91 -23.31
N PHE A 608 -10.22 -2.69 -23.10
CA PHE A 608 -8.99 -2.26 -22.45
C PHE A 608 -7.87 -2.16 -23.47
N ASP A 609 -7.33 -0.96 -23.62
CA ASP A 609 -6.21 -0.69 -24.51
C ASP A 609 -4.91 -0.61 -23.72
N MET A 610 -4.14 -1.71 -23.78
CA MET A 610 -2.82 -1.82 -23.15
C MET A 610 -1.78 -0.87 -23.75
N ASP A 611 -2.03 -0.27 -24.92
CA ASP A 611 -1.14 0.70 -25.53
C ASP A 611 -1.36 2.12 -25.01
N THR A 612 -2.56 2.44 -24.52
CA THR A 612 -2.91 3.79 -24.05
C THR A 612 -3.14 3.91 -22.54
N CYS A 613 -3.45 2.81 -21.84
CA CYS A 613 -3.69 2.83 -20.39
C CYS A 613 -2.41 3.09 -19.56
N GLY A 614 -2.61 3.63 -18.35
CA GLY A 614 -1.58 3.75 -17.32
C GLY A 614 -0.43 4.70 -17.67
N LEU A 615 -0.63 5.62 -18.61
CA LEU A 615 0.36 6.61 -19.04
C LEU A 615 0.16 7.95 -18.31
N PRO A 616 1.16 8.47 -17.56
CA PRO A 616 1.05 9.77 -16.90
C PRO A 616 1.05 10.93 -17.92
N SER A 617 0.42 12.06 -17.59
CA SER A 617 0.42 13.26 -18.46
C SER A 617 1.78 13.98 -18.42
N THR A 618 2.34 14.37 -19.57
CA THR A 618 3.73 14.87 -19.70
C THR A 618 3.92 16.39 -19.66
N HIS A 619 2.92 17.18 -19.28
CA HIS A 619 3.01 18.65 -19.34
C HIS A 619 3.05 19.28 -17.95
N ASP A 620 4.22 19.26 -17.30
CA ASP A 620 4.98 20.45 -16.88
C ASP A 620 6.14 20.07 -15.94
N GLN A 621 7.37 20.10 -16.45
CA GLN A 621 8.59 19.84 -15.65
C GLN A 621 8.95 21.00 -14.72
N SER A 622 8.26 22.15 -14.80
CA SER A 622 8.58 23.35 -14.01
C SER A 622 7.89 23.41 -12.64
N LEU A 623 6.87 22.58 -12.39
CA LEU A 623 6.13 22.54 -11.11
C LEU A 623 6.29 21.23 -10.32
N GLY A 624 6.87 20.18 -10.90
CA GLY A 624 7.11 18.91 -10.19
C GLY A 624 5.84 18.11 -9.82
N GLU A 625 4.65 18.50 -10.28
CA GLU A 625 3.39 17.82 -10.02
C GLU A 625 3.04 16.84 -11.15
N PHE A 626 3.10 15.53 -10.87
CA PHE A 626 2.55 14.50 -11.76
C PHE A 626 1.01 14.51 -11.64
N SER A 627 0.30 14.90 -12.69
CA SER A 627 -1.15 14.66 -12.78
C SER A 627 -1.40 13.18 -13.14
N MET A 628 -2.26 12.53 -12.38
CA MET A 628 -2.72 11.15 -12.60
C MET A 628 -4.04 11.19 -13.39
N PRO A 629 -4.02 11.01 -14.72
CA PRO A 629 -5.15 11.34 -15.60
C PRO A 629 -6.34 10.38 -15.50
N TRP A 630 -6.21 9.29 -14.75
CA TRP A 630 -7.28 8.32 -14.47
C TRP A 630 -8.04 8.60 -13.20
N VAL A 631 -7.63 9.57 -12.38
CA VAL A 631 -8.32 9.90 -11.13
C VAL A 631 -9.35 10.98 -11.41
N GLY A 632 -10.60 10.69 -11.05
CA GLY A 632 -11.74 11.60 -11.12
C GLY A 632 -12.40 11.79 -9.76
N LEU A 633 -13.39 12.69 -9.71
CA LEU A 633 -14.15 13.00 -8.51
C LEU A 633 -15.59 12.50 -8.67
N PHE A 634 -16.03 11.66 -7.75
CA PHE A 634 -17.41 11.20 -7.68
C PHE A 634 -18.18 12.09 -6.71
N GLY A 635 -19.13 12.85 -7.26
CA GLY A 635 -19.96 13.78 -6.51
C GLY A 635 -21.39 13.30 -6.38
N ALA A 636 -22.04 13.71 -5.29
CA ALA A 636 -23.48 13.51 -5.12
C ALA A 636 -24.16 14.72 -4.49
N VAL A 637 -25.43 14.90 -4.84
CA VAL A 637 -26.31 15.95 -4.35
C VAL A 637 -27.30 15.33 -3.38
N GLN A 638 -27.34 15.83 -2.14
CA GLN A 638 -28.23 15.31 -1.10
C GLN A 638 -29.64 15.89 -1.27
N ASN A 639 -29.77 17.22 -1.27
CA ASN A 639 -31.06 17.89 -1.48
C ASN A 639 -31.09 18.62 -2.82
N VAL A 640 -32.29 18.65 -3.41
CA VAL A 640 -32.54 19.27 -4.73
C VAL A 640 -32.28 20.78 -4.74
N THR A 641 -32.25 21.40 -3.55
CA THR A 641 -31.99 22.82 -3.33
C THR A 641 -30.51 23.13 -3.07
N ASP A 642 -29.67 22.12 -2.89
CA ASP A 642 -28.25 22.32 -2.60
C ASP A 642 -27.55 22.90 -3.83
N LYS A 643 -27.00 24.11 -3.68
CA LYS A 643 -26.17 24.74 -4.72
C LYS A 643 -24.76 24.14 -4.79
N VAL A 644 -24.34 23.42 -3.76
CA VAL A 644 -22.98 22.89 -3.61
C VAL A 644 -23.06 21.37 -3.61
N SER A 645 -22.55 20.75 -4.68
CA SER A 645 -22.35 19.31 -4.73
C SER A 645 -21.22 18.92 -3.76
N SER A 646 -21.48 17.96 -2.88
CA SER A 646 -20.43 17.38 -2.05
C SER A 646 -19.71 16.26 -2.82
N ILE A 647 -18.39 16.34 -2.94
CA ILE A 647 -17.56 15.22 -3.40
C ILE A 647 -17.65 14.11 -2.33
N LYS A 648 -17.98 12.89 -2.76
CA LYS A 648 -18.17 11.75 -1.85
C LYS A 648 -16.96 10.80 -1.83
N SER A 649 -16.31 10.61 -2.98
CA SER A 649 -15.08 9.83 -3.08
C SER A 649 -14.31 10.21 -4.33
N LEU A 650 -13.09 9.71 -4.44
CA LEU A 650 -12.40 9.61 -5.72
C LEU A 650 -12.98 8.46 -6.55
N ALA A 651 -12.74 8.54 -7.85
CA ALA A 651 -13.09 7.54 -8.84
C ALA A 651 -11.88 7.24 -9.72
N VAL A 652 -11.78 6.01 -10.21
CA VAL A 652 -10.65 5.57 -11.03
C VAL A 652 -11.16 5.13 -12.39
N LEU A 653 -10.85 5.90 -13.43
CA LEU A 653 -11.18 5.58 -14.82
C LEU A 653 -10.37 4.36 -15.29
N ILE A 654 -11.05 3.29 -15.70
CA ILE A 654 -10.43 2.03 -16.12
C ILE A 654 -10.58 1.77 -17.63
N SER A 655 -11.51 2.46 -18.29
CA SER A 655 -11.68 2.48 -19.74
C SER A 655 -12.34 3.79 -20.16
N GLU A 656 -12.55 4.01 -21.46
CA GLU A 656 -13.26 5.18 -21.98
C GLU A 656 -14.71 5.29 -21.45
N TRP A 657 -15.33 4.17 -21.06
CA TRP A 657 -16.75 4.09 -20.68
C TRP A 657 -17.00 3.71 -19.23
N TYR A 658 -15.96 3.36 -18.47
CA TYR A 658 -16.14 2.79 -17.14
C TYR A 658 -15.10 3.30 -16.14
N ALA A 659 -15.58 3.53 -14.91
CA ALA A 659 -14.76 3.90 -13.75
C ALA A 659 -15.10 3.03 -12.53
N LEU A 660 -14.18 2.91 -11.58
CA LEU A 660 -14.36 2.23 -10.30
C LEU A 660 -14.46 3.24 -9.17
N ILE A 661 -15.35 2.98 -8.20
CA ILE A 661 -15.45 3.72 -6.94
C ILE A 661 -15.63 2.75 -5.77
N PRO A 662 -15.42 3.16 -4.50
CA PRO A 662 -15.74 2.33 -3.35
C PRO A 662 -17.26 2.10 -3.26
N ASN A 663 -17.68 0.85 -3.05
CA ASN A 663 -19.10 0.48 -3.02
C ASN A 663 -19.88 1.24 -1.93
N ARG A 664 -19.25 1.45 -0.76
CA ARG A 664 -19.83 2.20 0.36
C ARG A 664 -20.15 3.67 0.05
N THR A 665 -19.59 4.23 -1.02
CA THR A 665 -19.90 5.59 -1.47
C THR A 665 -21.30 5.68 -2.10
N ILE A 666 -21.88 4.53 -2.48
CA ILE A 666 -23.27 4.42 -2.92
C ILE A 666 -24.18 4.44 -1.68
N ASN A 667 -24.15 5.56 -0.96
CA ASN A 667 -25.09 5.83 0.11
C ASN A 667 -26.45 6.11 -0.54
N ASP A 668 -27.54 5.51 -0.05
CA ASP A 668 -28.86 5.56 -0.70
C ASP A 668 -29.53 6.96 -0.63
N ASP A 669 -28.99 7.88 0.17
CA ASP A 669 -29.59 9.17 0.48
C ASP A 669 -29.15 10.33 -0.44
N VAL A 670 -29.32 10.17 -1.77
CA VAL A 670 -28.97 11.21 -2.75
C VAL A 670 -29.99 11.34 -3.87
N THR A 671 -30.08 12.55 -4.46
CA THR A 671 -31.00 12.90 -5.55
C THR A 671 -30.30 12.97 -6.92
N TRP A 672 -28.98 13.13 -6.94
CA TRP A 672 -28.18 13.14 -8.17
C TRP A 672 -26.75 12.66 -7.92
N ARG A 673 -26.13 12.05 -8.92
CA ARG A 673 -24.72 11.61 -8.93
C ARG A 673 -24.05 12.04 -10.23
N PHE A 674 -22.79 12.44 -10.16
CA PHE A 674 -22.01 12.80 -11.35
C PHE A 674 -20.54 12.40 -11.17
N LEU A 675 -19.85 12.28 -12.29
CA LEU A 675 -18.42 12.04 -12.33
C LEU A 675 -17.72 13.23 -12.98
N LEU A 676 -16.68 13.76 -12.34
CA LEU A 676 -15.84 14.80 -12.90
C LEU A 676 -14.46 14.24 -13.19
N LEU A 677 -14.06 14.24 -14.46
CA LEU A 677 -12.78 13.73 -14.93
C LEU A 677 -11.84 14.89 -15.29
N GLY A 678 -10.53 14.70 -15.09
CA GLY A 678 -9.50 15.69 -15.43
C GLY A 678 -9.28 16.74 -14.34
N ARG A 679 -8.58 17.83 -14.69
CA ARG A 679 -8.16 18.87 -13.73
C ARG A 679 -9.22 19.97 -13.65
N TYR A 680 -9.89 20.08 -12.52
CA TYR A 680 -10.89 21.11 -12.25
C TYR A 680 -10.41 22.04 -11.12
N ASN A 681 -10.69 23.34 -11.20
CA ASN A 681 -10.49 24.28 -10.10
C ASN A 681 -11.65 25.30 -10.08
N PRO A 682 -12.55 25.25 -9.08
CA PRO A 682 -13.70 26.15 -9.03
C PRO A 682 -13.34 27.60 -8.70
N ASP A 683 -12.17 27.85 -8.09
CA ASP A 683 -11.72 29.20 -7.72
C ASP A 683 -11.11 29.97 -8.90
N ASN A 684 -10.89 29.28 -10.03
CA ASN A 684 -10.39 29.87 -11.26
C ASN A 684 -11.43 29.78 -12.38
N ASN A 685 -12.23 30.84 -12.55
CA ASN A 685 -13.29 30.94 -13.56
C ASN A 685 -12.83 30.73 -15.01
N THR A 686 -11.53 30.76 -15.27
CA THR A 686 -10.99 30.53 -16.61
C THR A 686 -10.57 29.07 -16.83
N ASN A 687 -10.16 28.34 -15.78
CA ASN A 687 -9.48 27.04 -15.88
C ASN A 687 -8.35 27.02 -16.94
N CYS A 688 -7.78 28.19 -17.28
CA CYS A 688 -6.77 28.32 -18.33
C CYS A 688 -5.37 28.19 -17.72
N TYR A 689 -4.48 27.49 -18.43
CA TYR A 689 -3.06 27.41 -18.10
C TYR A 689 -2.28 28.35 -19.04
N ASN A 690 -1.48 29.26 -18.49
CA ASN A 690 -0.62 30.19 -19.25
C ASN A 690 -1.31 30.99 -20.37
N GLY A 691 -2.56 31.41 -20.19
CA GLY A 691 -3.27 32.25 -21.17
C GLY A 691 -3.80 31.52 -22.41
N THR A 692 -3.59 30.21 -22.53
CA THR A 692 -4.30 29.34 -23.48
C THR A 692 -5.41 28.59 -22.75
N CYS A 693 -6.65 28.86 -23.13
CA CYS A 693 -7.85 28.30 -22.53
C CYS A 693 -8.21 26.96 -23.17
N GLU A 694 -7.37 25.95 -22.95
CA GLU A 694 -7.71 24.57 -23.30
C GLU A 694 -8.58 23.94 -22.21
N VAL A 695 -9.62 23.20 -22.61
CA VAL A 695 -10.52 22.49 -21.70
C VAL A 695 -9.72 21.40 -20.96
N THR A 696 -9.66 21.47 -19.63
CA THR A 696 -8.82 20.62 -18.78
C THR A 696 -9.57 19.51 -18.04
N HIS A 697 -10.90 19.54 -18.06
CA HIS A 697 -11.79 18.60 -17.38
C HIS A 697 -13.04 18.30 -18.21
N GLN A 698 -13.74 17.24 -17.85
CA GLN A 698 -15.02 16.84 -18.40
C GLN A 698 -15.93 16.40 -17.27
N LEU A 699 -17.10 17.02 -17.15
CA LEU A 699 -18.18 16.48 -16.33
C LEU A 699 -18.90 15.41 -17.16
N VAL A 700 -18.94 14.19 -16.65
CA VAL A 700 -19.56 13.03 -17.29
C VAL A 700 -20.75 12.58 -16.46
N GLU A 701 -21.89 12.45 -17.12
CA GLU A 701 -23.09 11.88 -16.50
C GLU A 701 -22.93 10.36 -16.38
N ILE A 702 -23.44 9.81 -15.27
CA ILE A 702 -23.37 8.38 -15.01
C ILE A 702 -24.60 7.74 -15.65
N LYS A 703 -24.46 6.59 -16.31
CA LYS A 703 -25.58 5.81 -16.84
C LYS A 703 -26.04 4.75 -15.85
N ASN A 704 -25.11 3.94 -15.35
CA ASN A 704 -25.39 2.89 -14.38
C ASN A 704 -24.34 2.84 -13.26
N VAL A 705 -24.83 2.57 -12.06
CA VAL A 705 -24.06 2.14 -10.90
C VAL A 705 -24.29 0.63 -10.74
N ILE A 706 -23.28 -0.15 -11.13
CA ILE A 706 -23.32 -1.61 -11.11
C ILE A 706 -22.66 -2.08 -9.81
N LEU A 707 -23.48 -2.71 -8.96
CA LEU A 707 -23.04 -3.22 -7.67
C LEU A 707 -22.52 -4.66 -7.82
N PRO A 708 -21.44 -5.01 -7.11
CA PRO A 708 -20.88 -6.35 -7.16
C PRO A 708 -21.73 -7.38 -6.37
N PRO A 709 -21.50 -8.69 -6.57
CA PRO A 709 -22.17 -9.74 -5.79
C PRO A 709 -21.91 -9.61 -4.28
N ALA A 710 -22.78 -10.18 -3.45
CA ALA A 710 -22.71 -10.06 -1.99
C ALA A 710 -21.37 -10.51 -1.35
N ASN A 711 -20.58 -11.33 -2.05
CA ASN A 711 -19.28 -11.84 -1.60
C ASN A 711 -18.10 -10.91 -1.97
N GLN A 712 -18.31 -9.86 -2.77
CA GLN A 712 -17.30 -8.93 -3.26
C GLN A 712 -17.77 -7.49 -2.99
N GLN A 713 -17.70 -6.99 -1.75
CA GLN A 713 -18.40 -5.73 -1.42
C GLN A 713 -17.58 -4.46 -1.57
N MET A 714 -16.39 -4.53 -2.17
CA MET A 714 -15.38 -3.49 -2.01
C MET A 714 -15.56 -2.30 -2.98
N PHE A 715 -15.88 -2.58 -4.24
CA PHE A 715 -15.93 -1.59 -5.31
C PHE A 715 -17.25 -1.65 -6.08
N ALA A 716 -17.73 -0.51 -6.58
CA ALA A 716 -18.83 -0.43 -7.54
C ALA A 716 -18.30 0.03 -8.90
N LEU A 717 -18.90 -0.50 -9.97
CA LEU A 717 -18.55 -0.15 -11.34
C LEU A 717 -19.50 0.93 -11.85
N ILE A 718 -18.93 2.02 -12.35
CA ILE A 718 -19.65 3.17 -12.87
C ILE A 718 -19.58 3.12 -14.39
N GLU A 719 -20.72 2.91 -15.02
CA GLU A 719 -20.88 3.04 -16.47
C GLU A 719 -21.17 4.51 -16.81
N LEU A 720 -20.39 5.08 -17.71
CA LEU A 720 -20.52 6.45 -18.17
C LEU A 720 -21.59 6.55 -19.27
N LEU A 721 -22.37 7.62 -19.24
CA LEU A 721 -23.37 7.89 -20.29
C LEU A 721 -22.72 8.31 -21.61
N GLU A 722 -21.58 8.98 -21.52
CA GLU A 722 -20.77 9.45 -22.64
C GLU A 722 -19.31 9.03 -22.45
N PRO A 723 -18.56 8.83 -23.54
CA PRO A 723 -17.17 8.42 -23.42
C PRO A 723 -16.33 9.54 -22.78
N ALA A 724 -15.37 9.12 -21.95
CA ALA A 724 -14.33 9.99 -21.45
C ALA A 724 -13.50 10.53 -22.64
N ASN A 725 -13.39 11.85 -22.76
CA ASN A 725 -12.72 12.50 -23.87
C ASN A 725 -11.19 12.40 -23.69
N LEU A 726 -10.61 11.31 -24.20
CA LEU A 726 -9.19 11.01 -24.09
C LEU A 726 -8.28 12.00 -24.86
N LYS A 727 -8.86 12.92 -25.65
CA LYS A 727 -8.11 14.03 -26.27
C LYS A 727 -7.73 15.09 -25.25
N ILE A 728 -8.44 15.18 -24.12
CA ILE A 728 -8.08 16.05 -23.01
C ILE A 728 -6.86 15.42 -22.31
N PRO A 729 -5.69 16.10 -22.24
CA PRO A 729 -4.44 15.52 -21.76
C PRO A 729 -4.50 14.91 -20.34
N TYR A 730 -5.44 15.37 -19.52
CA TYR A 730 -5.64 14.98 -18.13
C TYR A 730 -6.70 13.87 -17.95
N ILE A 731 -7.20 13.26 -19.03
CA ILE A 731 -8.22 12.20 -18.98
C ILE A 731 -7.69 10.97 -19.73
N ARG A 732 -7.31 9.93 -18.99
CA ARG A 732 -6.83 8.64 -19.53
C ARG A 732 -7.10 7.51 -18.56
N PRO A 733 -7.40 6.28 -19.00
CA PRO A 733 -7.64 5.16 -18.08
C PRO A 733 -6.34 4.60 -17.47
N ILE A 734 -6.44 3.99 -16.29
CA ILE A 734 -5.38 3.16 -15.69
C ILE A 734 -5.43 1.73 -16.24
N CYS A 735 -4.30 1.01 -16.23
CA CYS A 735 -4.30 -0.40 -16.59
C CYS A 735 -4.82 -1.29 -15.46
N LEU A 736 -5.46 -2.40 -15.79
CA LEU A 736 -5.87 -3.45 -14.84
C LEU A 736 -4.94 -4.68 -14.92
N PRO A 737 -4.63 -5.34 -13.80
CA PRO A 737 -3.60 -6.37 -13.73
C PRO A 737 -4.11 -7.77 -14.15
N PHE A 738 -4.64 -7.93 -15.37
CA PHE A 738 -5.23 -9.20 -15.84
C PHE A 738 -4.26 -10.39 -15.96
N MET A 739 -2.95 -10.14 -15.98
CA MET A 739 -1.92 -11.16 -16.21
C MET A 739 -1.45 -11.83 -14.91
N ASP A 740 -1.20 -13.14 -14.93
CA ASP A 740 -0.81 -13.95 -13.77
C ASP A 740 0.49 -13.42 -13.14
N GLN A 741 1.44 -12.99 -13.97
CA GLN A 741 2.70 -12.41 -13.52
C GLN A 741 2.49 -11.16 -12.65
N LEU A 742 1.46 -10.36 -12.91
CA LEU A 742 1.15 -9.14 -12.14
C LEU A 742 0.54 -9.46 -10.77
N HIS A 743 -0.16 -10.60 -10.63
CA HIS A 743 -0.70 -11.04 -9.34
C HIS A 743 0.35 -11.76 -8.47
N GLN A 744 1.36 -12.38 -9.08
CA GLN A 744 2.46 -13.03 -8.37
C GLN A 744 3.46 -12.02 -7.78
N TYR A 745 3.55 -10.84 -8.39
CA TYR A 745 4.38 -9.74 -7.91
C TYR A 745 3.57 -8.84 -6.96
N LYS A 746 3.79 -8.95 -5.64
CA LYS A 746 3.24 -7.98 -4.70
C LYS A 746 4.05 -6.69 -4.79
N PRO A 747 3.48 -5.57 -5.26
CA PRO A 747 4.22 -4.33 -5.38
C PRO A 747 4.71 -3.88 -4.00
N THR A 748 6.01 -3.67 -3.84
CA THR A 748 6.61 -3.17 -2.60
C THR A 748 6.43 -1.65 -2.44
N GLU A 749 6.25 -0.97 -3.57
CA GLU A 749 5.93 0.45 -3.66
C GLU A 749 4.64 0.65 -4.43
N VAL A 750 3.81 1.54 -3.89
CA VAL A 750 2.50 1.89 -4.43
C VAL A 750 2.34 3.41 -4.41
N ILE A 751 1.50 3.96 -5.26
CA ILE A 751 1.18 5.38 -5.25
C ILE A 751 -0.26 5.53 -4.80
N ILE A 752 -0.52 6.46 -3.87
CA ILE A 752 -1.87 6.97 -3.61
C ILE A 752 -2.07 8.27 -4.35
N SER A 753 -3.32 8.56 -4.68
CA SER A 753 -3.72 9.86 -5.20
C SER A 753 -4.86 10.40 -4.36
N SER A 754 -4.73 11.64 -3.90
CA SER A 754 -5.65 12.25 -2.94
C SER A 754 -5.86 13.73 -3.23
N THR A 755 -7.02 14.27 -2.90
CA THR A 755 -7.30 15.72 -2.95
C THR A 755 -6.73 16.43 -1.73
N ARG A 756 -6.36 17.71 -1.87
CA ARG A 756 -6.05 18.58 -0.72
C ARG A 756 -7.34 19.21 -0.19
N GLU A 757 -7.46 19.47 1.12
CA GLU A 757 -8.64 20.17 1.67
C GLU A 757 -8.93 21.48 0.91
N ASN A 758 -10.16 21.62 0.42
CA ASN A 758 -10.64 22.72 -0.42
C ASN A 758 -9.96 22.88 -1.79
N SER A 759 -9.20 21.89 -2.25
CA SER A 759 -8.56 21.89 -3.57
C SER A 759 -8.98 20.67 -4.40
N PHE A 760 -9.35 20.91 -5.64
CA PHE A 760 -9.70 19.87 -6.62
C PHE A 760 -8.45 19.31 -7.33
N ALA A 761 -7.26 19.67 -6.85
CA ALA A 761 -5.99 19.15 -7.32
C ALA A 761 -5.73 17.77 -6.71
N ILE A 762 -5.37 16.81 -7.56
CA ILE A 762 -5.01 15.45 -7.17
C ILE A 762 -3.50 15.41 -6.97
N GLU A 763 -3.07 15.29 -5.71
CA GLU A 763 -1.67 15.05 -5.35
C GLU A 763 -1.43 13.54 -5.31
N SER A 764 -0.21 13.10 -5.67
CA SER A 764 0.14 11.69 -5.62
C SER A 764 1.39 11.42 -4.80
N LYS A 765 1.36 10.32 -4.05
CA LYS A 765 2.38 10.01 -3.06
C LYS A 765 2.79 8.55 -3.12
N LYS A 766 4.10 8.31 -3.15
CA LYS A 766 4.64 6.96 -3.10
C LYS A 766 4.65 6.47 -1.65
N LEU A 767 4.12 5.26 -1.46
CA LEU A 767 4.04 4.57 -0.19
C LEU A 767 4.79 3.25 -0.29
N LYS A 768 5.24 2.77 0.87
CA LYS A 768 5.84 1.45 1.01
C LYS A 768 4.84 0.52 1.67
N MET A 769 4.62 -0.64 1.05
CA MET A 769 3.80 -1.69 1.65
C MET A 769 4.46 -2.22 2.93
N ILE A 770 3.68 -2.36 3.99
CA ILE A 770 4.07 -2.94 5.27
C ILE A 770 3.14 -4.10 5.62
N ASP A 771 3.62 -5.04 6.42
CA ASP A 771 2.78 -6.12 6.92
C ASP A 771 1.74 -5.62 7.94
N VAL A 772 0.71 -6.44 8.12
CA VAL A 772 -0.45 -6.15 8.97
C VAL A 772 -0.05 -5.90 10.42
N LEU A 773 0.99 -6.56 10.94
CA LEU A 773 1.41 -6.42 12.34
C LEU A 773 2.10 -5.06 12.57
N ASN A 774 2.97 -4.65 11.63
CA ASN A 774 3.55 -3.31 11.63
C ASN A 774 2.47 -2.23 11.44
N CYS A 775 1.46 -2.49 10.61
CA CYS A 775 0.32 -1.57 10.43
C CYS A 775 -0.46 -1.36 11.73
N GLN A 776 -0.77 -2.45 12.44
CA GLN A 776 -1.45 -2.46 13.73
C GLN A 776 -0.66 -1.69 14.80
N GLN A 777 0.65 -1.91 14.86
CA GLN A 777 1.53 -1.21 15.80
C GLN A 777 1.59 0.29 15.53
N ASN A 778 1.67 0.71 14.26
CA ASN A 778 1.67 2.15 13.92
C ASN A 778 0.32 2.81 14.27
N LEU A 779 -0.81 2.15 14.02
CA LEU A 779 -2.13 2.67 14.43
C LEU A 779 -2.26 2.79 15.96
N LEU A 780 -1.73 1.81 16.71
CA LEU A 780 -1.72 1.84 18.18
C LEU A 780 -0.84 2.97 18.73
N LEU A 781 0.29 3.27 18.09
CA LEU A 781 1.20 4.36 18.49
C LEU A 781 0.56 5.75 18.28
N GLU A 782 -0.27 5.90 17.25
CA GLU A 782 -1.05 7.12 16.97
C GLU A 782 -2.39 7.18 17.77
N GLY A 783 -2.66 6.19 18.63
CA GLY A 783 -3.84 6.18 19.51
C GLY A 783 -5.14 5.66 18.89
N HIS A 784 -5.07 5.01 17.72
CA HIS A 784 -6.23 4.46 17.01
C HIS A 784 -6.37 2.95 17.27
N PHE A 785 -7.51 2.53 17.83
CA PHE A 785 -7.83 1.12 18.09
C PHE A 785 -8.74 0.57 16.98
N VAL A 786 -8.17 -0.13 16.01
CA VAL A 786 -8.92 -0.77 14.92
C VAL A 786 -8.85 -2.29 15.07
N THR A 787 -9.98 -2.97 14.94
CA THR A 787 -10.05 -4.45 14.96
C THR A 787 -10.15 -4.96 13.53
N PHE A 788 -9.26 -5.87 13.15
CA PHE A 788 -9.12 -6.34 11.77
C PHE A 788 -9.71 -7.74 11.61
N THR A 789 -10.57 -7.93 10.61
CA THR A 789 -11.17 -9.23 10.29
C THR A 789 -10.55 -9.89 9.04
N GLU A 790 -9.78 -9.16 8.23
CA GLU A 790 -9.21 -9.63 6.95
C GLU A 790 -7.78 -9.09 6.68
N ASN A 791 -7.06 -9.72 5.75
CA ASN A 791 -5.69 -9.35 5.34
C ASN A 791 -5.69 -8.15 4.38
N PHE A 792 -5.80 -6.92 4.92
CA PHE A 792 -5.70 -5.71 4.10
C PHE A 792 -4.24 -5.33 3.80
N PRO A 793 -3.89 -4.97 2.54
CA PRO A 793 -2.66 -4.29 2.23
C PRO A 793 -2.59 -2.96 2.98
N CYS A 794 -1.52 -2.82 3.75
CA CYS A 794 -1.22 -1.59 4.47
C CYS A 794 0.04 -0.97 3.89
N ALA A 795 0.06 0.34 3.76
CA ALA A 795 1.20 1.08 3.28
C ALA A 795 1.45 2.28 4.19
N ILE A 796 2.71 2.61 4.42
CA ILE A 796 3.10 3.85 5.11
C ILE A 796 3.84 4.75 4.14
N GLU A 797 3.85 6.03 4.47
CA GLU A 797 4.75 6.97 3.82
C GLU A 797 6.20 6.50 4.03
N ALA A 798 6.91 6.24 2.94
CA ALA A 798 8.34 5.99 3.02
C ALA A 798 9.05 7.33 3.26
N GLU A 799 9.91 7.41 4.28
CA GLU A 799 10.62 8.67 4.67
C GLU A 799 11.44 9.31 3.53
N ASN A 800 11.69 8.56 2.46
CA ASN A 800 12.41 8.94 1.24
C ASN A 800 11.63 9.94 0.35
N PHE A 801 10.33 10.17 0.61
CA PHE A 801 9.48 11.10 -0.11
C PHE A 801 9.07 12.24 0.82
N ARG A 802 9.89 13.30 0.97
CA ARG A 802 9.41 14.56 1.59
C ARG A 802 8.40 15.20 0.66
N GLN A 803 7.17 14.71 0.73
CA GLN A 803 6.02 15.28 0.06
C GLN A 803 5.14 15.93 1.14
N THR A 804 4.26 16.81 0.73
CA THR A 804 3.25 17.37 1.63
C THR A 804 2.53 16.23 2.33
N PRO A 805 2.29 16.33 3.65
CA PRO A 805 1.48 15.35 4.34
C PRO A 805 0.13 15.23 3.61
N LEU A 806 -0.29 14.00 3.33
CA LEU A 806 -1.41 13.71 2.43
C LEU A 806 -2.26 12.63 3.08
N SER A 807 -3.47 12.97 3.51
CA SER A 807 -4.44 11.99 3.99
C SER A 807 -4.91 11.14 2.80
N SER A 808 -5.21 9.86 3.04
CA SER A 808 -5.89 9.04 2.03
C SER A 808 -7.37 9.39 2.05
N HIS A 809 -7.93 9.66 0.87
CA HIS A 809 -9.35 9.89 0.69
C HIS A 809 -10.02 8.61 0.22
N LEU A 810 -11.29 8.43 0.59
CA LEU A 810 -12.09 7.32 0.10
C LEU A 810 -12.02 7.26 -1.44
N GLY A 811 -11.65 6.11 -2.00
CA GLY A 811 -11.48 5.91 -3.44
C GLY A 811 -10.08 6.18 -3.99
N SER A 812 -9.11 6.56 -3.15
CA SER A 812 -7.70 6.72 -3.56
C SER A 812 -7.16 5.42 -4.18
N PRO A 813 -6.62 5.45 -5.41
CA PRO A 813 -6.09 4.26 -6.05
C PRO A 813 -4.81 3.78 -5.37
N LEU A 814 -4.71 2.47 -5.16
CA LEU A 814 -3.48 1.75 -4.86
C LEU A 814 -2.87 1.28 -6.18
N GLN A 815 -1.88 1.99 -6.69
CA GLN A 815 -1.33 1.69 -8.02
C GLN A 815 0.18 1.48 -7.99
N SER A 816 0.70 0.61 -8.87
CA SER A 816 2.14 0.42 -9.03
C SER A 816 2.53 0.41 -10.50
N ALA A 817 3.77 0.78 -10.77
CA ALA A 817 4.25 0.99 -12.12
C ALA A 817 5.08 -0.21 -12.61
N VAL A 818 4.68 -0.75 -13.76
CA VAL A 818 5.27 -1.95 -14.35
C VAL A 818 5.73 -1.65 -15.78
N TRP A 819 6.82 -2.27 -16.21
CA TRP A 819 7.29 -2.15 -17.59
C TRP A 819 6.49 -3.08 -18.51
N TYR A 820 5.91 -2.52 -19.56
CA TYR A 820 5.17 -3.22 -20.61
C TYR A 820 5.46 -2.55 -21.96
N GLY A 821 5.91 -3.32 -22.95
CA GLY A 821 6.26 -2.83 -24.29
C GLY A 821 7.43 -1.84 -24.27
N GLY A 822 8.37 -1.99 -23.33
CA GLY A 822 9.49 -1.06 -23.17
C GLY A 822 9.09 0.32 -22.64
N ARG A 823 7.87 0.50 -22.13
CA ARG A 823 7.38 1.71 -21.47
C ARG A 823 6.85 1.41 -20.09
N LYS A 824 6.96 2.37 -19.16
CA LYS A 824 6.43 2.26 -17.81
C LYS A 824 4.94 2.60 -17.81
N ARG A 825 4.10 1.71 -17.28
CA ARG A 825 2.64 1.86 -17.18
C ARG A 825 2.18 1.63 -15.75
N TYR A 826 1.17 2.37 -15.31
CA TYR A 826 0.56 2.20 -13.99
C TYR A 826 -0.60 1.21 -14.03
N PHE A 827 -0.57 0.25 -13.11
CA PHE A 827 -1.60 -0.75 -12.90
C PHE A 827 -2.29 -0.54 -11.56
N LEU A 828 -3.61 -0.71 -11.53
CA LEU A 828 -4.44 -0.61 -10.34
C LEU A 828 -4.46 -1.94 -9.57
N TYR A 829 -4.00 -1.93 -8.32
CA TYR A 829 -3.98 -3.10 -7.44
C TYR A 829 -5.04 -3.04 -6.33
N GLY A 830 -5.70 -1.89 -6.17
CA GLY A 830 -6.66 -1.65 -5.11
C GLY A 830 -7.20 -0.22 -5.11
N ILE A 831 -8.19 0.07 -4.27
CA ILE A 831 -8.60 1.43 -3.92
C ILE A 831 -8.90 1.52 -2.42
N ASP A 832 -8.78 2.72 -1.84
CA ASP A 832 -9.15 2.96 -0.44
C ASP A 832 -10.66 2.79 -0.26
N GLY A 833 -11.05 1.90 0.64
CA GLY A 833 -12.43 1.64 1.03
C GLY A 833 -12.64 1.74 2.53
N ASN A 834 -11.85 2.50 3.30
CA ASN A 834 -11.93 2.56 4.76
C ASN A 834 -13.05 3.48 5.28
N GLU A 835 -13.23 3.54 6.60
CA GLU A 835 -14.17 4.46 7.25
C GLU A 835 -13.57 5.88 7.34
N GLU A 836 -14.26 6.86 6.74
CA GLU A 836 -13.75 8.22 6.54
C GLU A 836 -13.27 8.89 7.85
N HIS A 837 -13.93 8.63 8.97
CA HIS A 837 -13.64 9.30 10.26
C HIS A 837 -12.38 8.78 10.97
N ILE A 838 -11.86 7.61 10.61
CA ILE A 838 -10.65 7.04 11.24
C ILE A 838 -9.38 7.52 10.53
N PHE A 839 -9.46 7.69 9.19
CA PHE A 839 -8.29 7.91 8.34
C PHE A 839 -8.16 9.33 7.77
N LYS A 840 -9.19 10.18 7.93
CA LYS A 840 -9.16 11.58 7.48
C LYS A 840 -8.13 12.43 8.24
N ASP A 841 -7.92 12.14 9.52
CA ASP A 841 -6.96 12.85 10.39
C ASP A 841 -5.55 12.22 10.37
N LEU A 842 -5.39 11.05 9.72
CA LEU A 842 -4.10 10.37 9.51
C LEU A 842 -3.36 11.03 8.35
N ILE A 843 -2.75 12.16 8.67
CA ILE A 843 -1.95 13.00 7.78
C ILE A 843 -0.61 12.32 7.42
N HIS A 844 -0.14 11.43 8.30
CA HIS A 844 0.97 10.52 8.11
C HIS A 844 0.42 9.09 8.26
N GLY A 845 0.85 8.16 7.39
CA GLY A 845 0.32 6.79 7.36
C GLY A 845 0.33 6.10 8.73
N PRO A 846 -0.40 4.99 8.91
CA PRO A 846 -0.63 3.95 7.89
C PRO A 846 -1.93 4.09 7.09
N TYR A 847 -1.82 3.87 5.78
CA TYR A 847 -2.90 3.85 4.81
C TYR A 847 -3.30 2.40 4.52
N MET A 848 -4.59 2.11 4.49
CA MET A 848 -5.09 0.77 4.20
C MET A 848 -5.89 0.76 2.90
N PHE A 849 -5.86 -0.36 2.18
CA PHE A 849 -6.55 -0.46 0.90
C PHE A 849 -7.31 -1.77 0.80
N GLY A 850 -8.34 -1.74 -0.02
CA GLY A 850 -8.92 -2.95 -0.57
C GLY A 850 -8.10 -3.47 -1.75
N THR A 851 -7.90 -4.79 -1.88
CA THR A 851 -7.23 -5.39 -3.05
C THR A 851 -8.20 -5.67 -4.19
N ILE A 852 -7.74 -5.48 -5.42
CA ILE A 852 -8.39 -6.07 -6.61
C ILE A 852 -7.90 -7.50 -6.77
N GLU A 853 -8.79 -8.46 -6.55
CA GLU A 853 -8.54 -9.88 -6.76
C GLU A 853 -8.98 -10.34 -8.16
N ARG A 854 -8.60 -11.58 -8.52
CA ARG A 854 -8.94 -12.15 -9.84
C ARG A 854 -10.44 -12.22 -10.07
N GLY A 855 -11.20 -12.59 -9.04
CA GLY A 855 -12.66 -12.62 -9.13
C GLY A 855 -13.27 -11.25 -9.39
N ASP A 856 -12.64 -10.16 -8.93
CA ASP A 856 -13.13 -8.80 -9.17
C ASP A 856 -12.90 -8.39 -10.62
N LEU A 857 -11.74 -8.76 -11.19
CA LEU A 857 -11.42 -8.54 -12.61
C LEU A 857 -12.37 -9.30 -13.53
N ASP A 858 -12.69 -10.55 -13.19
CA ASP A 858 -13.66 -11.35 -13.94
C ASP A 858 -15.04 -10.70 -13.92
N TRP A 859 -15.51 -10.28 -12.73
CA TRP A 859 -16.78 -9.57 -12.59
C TRP A 859 -16.83 -8.24 -13.37
N ILE A 860 -15.75 -7.45 -13.36
CA ILE A 860 -15.65 -6.20 -14.12
C ILE A 860 -15.86 -6.49 -15.61
N VAL A 861 -15.12 -7.45 -16.16
CA VAL A 861 -15.18 -7.79 -17.59
C VAL A 861 -16.55 -8.36 -17.98
N GLU A 862 -17.15 -9.19 -17.13
CA GLU A 862 -18.50 -9.74 -17.33
C GLU A 862 -19.60 -8.69 -17.23
N SER A 863 -19.40 -7.64 -16.42
CA SER A 863 -20.37 -6.57 -16.22
C SER A 863 -20.32 -5.49 -17.31
N MET A 864 -19.17 -5.36 -17.98
CA MET A 864 -18.98 -4.40 -19.08
C MET A 864 -19.69 -4.87 -20.35
N ARG A 865 -20.15 -3.91 -21.14
CA ARG A 865 -20.81 -4.11 -22.44
C ARG A 865 -20.19 -3.16 -23.46
N GLU A 866 -20.25 -3.55 -24.73
CA GLU A 866 -19.99 -2.63 -25.84
C GLU A 866 -21.00 -1.49 -25.78
N ASN A 867 -20.49 -0.26 -25.74
CA ASN A 867 -21.29 0.93 -25.48
C ASN A 867 -21.26 1.88 -26.67
N GLU A 868 -22.45 2.35 -27.04
CA GLU A 868 -22.65 3.46 -27.95
C GLU A 868 -23.11 4.69 -27.16
N ARG A 869 -22.77 5.88 -27.65
CA ARG A 869 -23.20 7.15 -27.04
C ARG A 869 -24.72 7.22 -27.02
N GLN A 870 -25.28 7.21 -25.82
CA GLN A 870 -26.72 7.37 -25.63
C GLN A 870 -27.02 8.85 -25.48
N THR A 871 -27.13 9.54 -26.62
CA THR A 871 -27.97 10.73 -26.65
C THR A 871 -29.42 10.27 -26.53
N SER A 872 -30.32 11.14 -26.07
CA SER A 872 -31.73 10.85 -26.23
C SER A 872 -31.97 10.62 -27.73
N SER A 873 -32.22 9.36 -28.12
CA SER A 873 -33.02 9.14 -29.31
C SER A 873 -34.27 9.93 -29.03
N ILE A 874 -34.57 10.94 -29.86
CA ILE A 874 -35.83 11.66 -29.80
C ILE A 874 -36.87 10.56 -29.80
N SER A 875 -37.45 10.29 -28.62
CA SER A 875 -38.55 9.36 -28.55
C SER A 875 -39.55 10.00 -29.48
N THR A 876 -39.89 9.28 -30.54
CA THR A 876 -41.04 9.63 -31.37
C THR A 876 -42.28 9.32 -30.52
N THR A 877 -42.39 9.94 -29.34
CA THR A 877 -43.55 9.88 -28.49
C THR A 877 -44.63 10.58 -29.29
N LYS A 878 -45.46 9.76 -29.93
CA LYS A 878 -46.70 10.21 -30.56
C LYS A 878 -47.43 11.08 -29.55
N ASN A 879 -47.90 12.24 -29.97
CA ASN A 879 -48.76 13.10 -29.16
C ASN A 879 -49.88 12.25 -28.52
N GLU A 880 -49.77 11.99 -27.22
CA GLU A 880 -50.59 11.03 -26.51
C GLU A 880 -51.67 11.79 -25.73
N ARG A 881 -52.90 11.31 -25.78
CA ARG A 881 -54.00 11.88 -25.01
C ARG A 881 -54.05 11.21 -23.65
N ILE A 882 -53.71 11.95 -22.60
CA ILE A 882 -53.83 11.50 -21.22
C ILE A 882 -55.30 11.61 -20.81
N THR A 883 -55.93 10.46 -20.58
CA THR A 883 -57.35 10.37 -20.18
C THR A 883 -57.46 10.14 -18.69
N LEU A 884 -58.11 11.06 -17.98
CA LEU A 884 -58.20 11.08 -16.53
C LEU A 884 -59.66 10.99 -16.09
N ARG A 885 -59.88 10.31 -14.96
CA ARG A 885 -61.22 10.14 -14.38
C ARG A 885 -61.73 11.46 -13.78
N PRO A 886 -63.07 11.65 -13.72
CA PRO A 886 -63.69 12.75 -13.00
C PRO A 886 -63.25 12.78 -11.53
N VAL A 887 -63.16 13.99 -10.97
CA VAL A 887 -62.78 14.24 -9.58
C VAL A 887 -64.03 14.06 -8.69
N GLN A 888 -63.92 13.31 -7.58
CA GLN A 888 -65.08 12.96 -6.75
C GLN A 888 -65.67 14.20 -6.04
N HIS A 889 -64.80 15.15 -5.66
CA HIS A 889 -65.17 16.35 -4.92
C HIS A 889 -65.29 17.61 -5.80
N ALA A 890 -65.67 17.47 -7.08
CA ALA A 890 -65.79 18.59 -8.02
C ALA A 890 -66.73 19.72 -7.55
N SER A 891 -67.69 19.44 -6.67
CA SER A 891 -68.61 20.43 -6.07
C SER A 891 -67.91 21.48 -5.18
N LYS A 892 -66.69 21.21 -4.70
CA LYS A 892 -65.84 22.19 -3.99
C LYS A 892 -65.13 23.18 -4.95
N GLY A 893 -65.37 23.07 -6.26
CA GLY A 893 -64.83 23.95 -7.29
C GLY A 893 -65.17 25.43 -7.15
N ALA A 894 -66.19 25.79 -6.34
CA ALA A 894 -66.57 27.18 -6.07
C ALA A 894 -65.46 28.03 -5.42
N LEU A 895 -64.42 27.39 -4.85
CA LEU A 895 -63.22 28.05 -4.33
C LEU A 895 -62.29 28.58 -5.43
N PHE A 896 -62.51 28.19 -6.69
CA PHE A 896 -61.69 28.57 -7.83
C PHE A 896 -62.47 29.42 -8.81
N ASN A 897 -61.90 30.56 -9.18
CA ASN A 897 -62.47 31.44 -10.18
C ASN A 897 -61.86 31.14 -11.56
N PHE A 898 -62.55 30.35 -12.38
CA PHE A 898 -62.14 30.07 -13.76
C PHE A 898 -62.04 31.33 -14.61
N GLY A 899 -62.79 32.39 -14.29
CA GLY A 899 -62.70 33.67 -14.98
C GLY A 899 -61.33 34.33 -14.86
N THR A 900 -60.62 34.16 -13.73
CA THR A 900 -59.37 34.90 -13.44
C THR A 900 -58.12 34.04 -13.26
N CYS A 901 -58.27 32.71 -13.19
CA CYS A 901 -57.12 31.80 -13.08
C CYS A 901 -56.48 31.52 -14.45
N GLY A 902 -55.21 31.08 -14.41
CA GLY A 902 -54.50 30.56 -15.57
C GLY A 902 -54.23 31.60 -16.66
N GLU A 903 -54.21 32.89 -16.29
CA GLU A 903 -53.87 34.00 -17.18
C GLU A 903 -52.37 34.32 -17.05
N SER A 904 -51.67 34.43 -18.18
CA SER A 904 -50.27 34.85 -18.27
C SER A 904 -50.13 35.99 -19.28
N SER A 905 -49.02 36.74 -19.22
CA SER A 905 -48.68 37.75 -20.22
C SER A 905 -47.19 37.74 -20.52
N SER A 906 -46.76 38.41 -21.60
CA SER A 906 -45.33 38.53 -21.92
C SER A 906 -44.52 39.19 -20.80
N SER A 907 -45.12 40.16 -20.10
CA SER A 907 -44.48 40.87 -18.98
C SER A 907 -44.48 40.06 -17.68
N PHE A 908 -45.45 39.15 -17.49
CA PHE A 908 -45.55 38.25 -16.35
C PHE A 908 -45.87 36.82 -16.85
N PRO A 909 -44.85 36.06 -17.28
CA PRO A 909 -45.07 34.73 -17.87
C PRO A 909 -45.47 33.66 -16.85
N MET A 910 -45.15 33.85 -15.57
CA MET A 910 -45.48 32.91 -14.48
C MET A 910 -46.00 33.62 -13.21
N PRO A 911 -47.16 34.30 -13.29
CA PRO A 911 -47.69 35.14 -12.21
C PRO A 911 -48.22 34.34 -11.00
N TRP A 912 -48.34 33.03 -11.12
CA TRP A 912 -48.73 32.11 -10.04
C TRP A 912 -47.56 31.68 -9.17
N MET A 913 -46.32 31.96 -9.56
CA MET A 913 -45.15 31.47 -8.86
C MET A 913 -44.72 32.41 -7.73
N GLY A 914 -44.44 31.84 -6.55
CA GLY A 914 -43.84 32.55 -5.43
C GLY A 914 -42.75 31.74 -4.76
N PHE A 915 -41.78 32.39 -4.13
CA PHE A 915 -40.74 31.71 -3.37
C PHE A 915 -41.07 31.69 -1.88
N VAL A 916 -40.87 30.53 -1.26
CA VAL A 916 -41.04 30.29 0.17
C VAL A 916 -39.68 30.41 0.84
N SER A 917 -39.58 31.27 1.86
CA SER A 917 -38.36 31.52 2.62
C SER A 917 -38.59 31.34 4.12
N SER A 918 -37.51 31.03 4.82
CA SER A 918 -37.42 30.97 6.29
C SER A 918 -36.09 31.58 6.69
N ASN A 919 -36.08 32.46 7.71
CA ASN A 919 -34.88 33.20 8.15
C ASN A 919 -34.13 33.91 6.99
N ASN A 920 -34.86 34.50 6.04
CA ASN A 920 -34.33 35.11 4.80
C ASN A 920 -33.56 34.17 3.86
N VAL A 921 -33.63 32.85 4.07
CA VAL A 921 -33.10 31.84 3.15
C VAL A 921 -34.24 31.28 2.32
N THR A 922 -34.16 31.41 1.00
CA THR A 922 -35.11 30.78 0.06
C THR A 922 -34.98 29.26 0.17
N LYS A 923 -36.10 28.59 0.44
CA LYS A 923 -36.19 27.13 0.51
C LYS A 923 -36.58 26.56 -0.85
N SER A 924 -37.67 27.04 -1.44
CA SER A 924 -38.16 26.57 -2.74
C SER A 924 -39.24 27.47 -3.32
N PHE A 925 -39.74 27.15 -4.51
CA PHE A 925 -40.92 27.78 -5.11
C PHE A 925 -42.21 27.02 -4.77
N ALA A 926 -43.32 27.74 -4.79
CA ALA A 926 -44.67 27.23 -4.67
C ALA A 926 -45.61 27.99 -5.62
N ILE A 927 -46.72 27.34 -5.96
CA ILE A 927 -47.63 27.78 -7.01
C ILE A 927 -48.97 28.16 -6.38
N VAL A 928 -49.38 29.41 -6.55
CA VAL A 928 -50.65 29.92 -6.05
C VAL A 928 -51.79 29.33 -6.88
N ILE A 929 -52.76 28.71 -6.20
CA ILE A 929 -53.94 28.09 -6.82
C ILE A 929 -55.23 28.82 -6.45
N SER A 930 -55.21 29.67 -5.42
CA SER A 930 -56.29 30.58 -5.01
C SER A 930 -55.72 31.79 -4.26
N ASP A 931 -56.55 32.72 -3.81
CA ASP A 931 -56.12 33.87 -3.02
C ASP A 931 -55.54 33.50 -1.63
N ARG A 932 -55.81 32.29 -1.12
CA ARG A 932 -55.34 31.84 0.21
C ARG A 932 -54.48 30.59 0.19
N PHE A 933 -54.47 29.85 -0.91
CA PHE A 933 -53.78 28.57 -0.98
C PHE A 933 -52.77 28.53 -2.13
N ALA A 934 -51.62 27.95 -1.82
CA ALA A 934 -50.60 27.57 -2.78
C ALA A 934 -50.27 26.08 -2.62
N VAL A 935 -49.70 25.48 -3.66
CA VAL A 935 -49.26 24.09 -3.66
C VAL A 935 -47.79 24.03 -4.04
N GLY A 936 -47.06 23.11 -3.43
CA GLY A 936 -45.67 22.88 -3.78
C GLY A 936 -45.12 21.58 -3.19
N PRO A 937 -43.84 21.29 -3.42
CA PRO A 937 -43.19 20.12 -2.86
C PRO A 937 -43.23 20.03 -1.31
N ALA A 938 -43.18 18.83 -0.75
CA ALA A 938 -43.31 18.64 0.70
C ALA A 938 -41.99 18.79 1.49
N HIS A 939 -40.84 18.64 0.83
CA HIS A 939 -39.51 18.58 1.46
C HIS A 939 -38.99 19.92 2.02
N TYR A 940 -39.86 20.93 2.18
CA TYR A 940 -39.52 22.27 2.70
C TYR A 940 -39.76 22.40 4.21
N VAL A 941 -40.55 21.47 4.75
CA VAL A 941 -41.07 21.49 6.12
C VAL A 941 -40.14 20.66 7.00
N ASP A 942 -38.85 21.02 7.00
CA ASP A 942 -37.83 20.31 7.80
C ASP A 942 -37.86 20.75 9.27
N ASP A 943 -38.34 21.97 9.54
CA ASP A 943 -38.38 22.56 10.88
C ASP A 943 -39.76 23.17 11.17
N VAL A 944 -40.57 22.44 11.95
CA VAL A 944 -41.92 22.87 12.37
C VAL A 944 -41.86 24.11 13.28
N SER A 945 -40.69 24.46 13.83
CA SER A 945 -40.48 25.61 14.71
C SER A 945 -40.14 26.90 13.97
N ALA A 946 -39.77 26.82 12.69
CA ALA A 946 -39.36 27.98 11.91
C ALA A 946 -40.55 28.80 11.39
N GLU A 947 -40.42 30.13 11.35
CA GLU A 947 -41.40 30.98 10.67
C GLU A 947 -41.14 30.99 9.15
N TYR A 948 -42.19 30.73 8.37
CA TYR A 948 -42.13 30.71 6.91
C TYR A 948 -42.94 31.85 6.30
N GLU A 949 -42.42 32.40 5.21
CA GLU A 949 -43.06 33.45 4.43
C GLU A 949 -43.02 33.09 2.94
N MET A 950 -44.07 33.46 2.21
CA MET A 950 -44.17 33.33 0.77
C MET A 950 -44.16 34.73 0.15
N THR A 951 -43.27 34.96 -0.83
CA THR A 951 -43.17 36.22 -1.56
C THR A 951 -43.59 36.02 -3.01
N LEU A 952 -44.52 36.86 -3.47
CA LEU A 952 -45.16 36.82 -4.78
C LEU A 952 -44.97 38.12 -5.55
N GLY A 953 -45.06 38.04 -6.88
CA GLY A 953 -45.01 39.21 -7.75
C GLY A 953 -43.64 39.86 -7.86
N TYR A 954 -42.56 39.06 -7.72
CA TYR A 954 -41.19 39.54 -7.84
C TYR A 954 -40.90 39.95 -9.30
N PRO A 955 -40.39 41.18 -9.56
CA PRO A 955 -40.11 41.64 -10.91
C PRO A 955 -38.88 40.93 -11.50
N ASN A 956 -38.94 40.63 -12.80
CA ASN A 956 -37.75 40.28 -13.59
C ASN A 956 -36.77 41.47 -13.62
N PHE A 957 -35.66 41.39 -12.87
CA PHE A 957 -34.76 42.53 -12.64
C PHE A 957 -34.10 43.11 -13.91
N GLN A 958 -33.94 42.37 -15.02
CA GLN A 958 -33.41 42.94 -16.28
C GLN A 958 -34.48 43.20 -17.34
N ALA A 959 -35.48 42.32 -17.52
CA ALA A 959 -36.48 42.53 -18.58
C ALA A 959 -37.38 43.74 -18.26
N LEU A 960 -37.80 43.91 -17.01
CA LEU A 960 -38.53 45.11 -16.61
C LEU A 960 -37.63 46.35 -16.75
N TRP A 961 -36.33 46.31 -16.42
CA TRP A 961 -35.48 47.49 -16.61
C TRP A 961 -35.31 47.89 -18.09
N LYS A 962 -35.30 46.93 -19.02
CA LYS A 962 -35.21 47.17 -20.47
C LYS A 962 -36.53 47.67 -21.07
N GLU A 963 -37.68 47.16 -20.62
CA GLU A 963 -39.00 47.63 -21.05
C GLU A 963 -39.38 48.98 -20.39
N CYS A 964 -39.06 49.18 -19.12
CA CYS A 964 -39.29 50.41 -18.37
C CYS A 964 -38.42 51.58 -18.84
N SER A 965 -37.31 51.32 -19.54
CA SER A 965 -36.46 52.35 -20.13
C SER A 965 -36.83 52.69 -21.58
N THR A 966 -37.66 51.87 -22.24
CA THR A 966 -38.01 52.02 -23.67
C THR A 966 -39.48 52.37 -23.91
N LEU A 967 -40.37 52.08 -22.96
CA LEU A 967 -41.77 52.50 -22.96
C LEU A 967 -42.02 53.40 -21.75
N ASN A 968 -42.64 54.56 -21.98
CA ASN A 968 -42.99 55.58 -20.96
C ASN A 968 -44.05 55.11 -19.94
N ASP A 969 -44.17 53.80 -19.69
CA ASP A 969 -45.20 53.18 -18.86
C ASP A 969 -44.64 52.75 -17.50
N PHE A 970 -44.40 53.75 -16.64
CA PHE A 970 -43.90 53.57 -15.26
C PHE A 970 -44.85 52.77 -14.34
N ALA A 971 -46.10 52.51 -14.76
CA ALA A 971 -47.10 51.83 -13.94
C ALA A 971 -46.82 50.32 -13.77
N LEU A 972 -46.31 49.64 -14.80
CA LEU A 972 -45.92 48.23 -14.75
C LEU A 972 -44.66 47.98 -13.89
N CYS A 973 -43.79 48.99 -13.79
CA CYS A 973 -42.50 48.94 -13.10
C CYS A 973 -42.60 49.10 -11.56
N SER A 974 -43.80 49.38 -11.04
CA SER A 974 -44.05 49.69 -9.62
C SER A 974 -45.06 48.75 -8.96
N LEU A 975 -45.44 47.65 -9.63
CA LEU A 975 -46.37 46.69 -9.05
C LEU A 975 -45.79 46.08 -7.76
N PRO A 976 -46.52 46.14 -6.64
CA PRO A 976 -45.99 45.72 -5.35
C PRO A 976 -45.81 44.20 -5.31
N SER A 977 -44.66 43.76 -4.79
CA SER A 977 -44.50 42.38 -4.35
C SER A 977 -45.37 42.13 -3.12
N GLN A 978 -45.91 40.92 -3.02
CA GLN A 978 -46.80 40.52 -1.94
C GLN A 978 -46.12 39.47 -1.07
N LYS A 979 -45.69 39.88 0.13
CA LYS A 979 -45.14 38.98 1.15
C LYS A 979 -46.27 38.54 2.09
N ARG A 980 -46.40 37.24 2.31
CA ARG A 980 -47.44 36.64 3.17
C ARG A 980 -46.83 35.59 4.08
N ARG A 981 -47.14 35.66 5.37
CA ARG A 981 -46.79 34.61 6.31
C ARG A 981 -47.53 33.32 5.96
N VAL A 982 -46.83 32.19 6.03
CA VAL A 982 -47.46 30.87 5.94
C VAL A 982 -48.16 30.58 7.27
N GLN A 983 -49.47 30.35 7.22
CA GLN A 983 -50.27 29.98 8.39
C GLN A 983 -50.08 28.51 8.74
N LYS A 984 -50.12 27.63 7.73
CA LYS A 984 -50.06 26.19 7.92
C LYS A 984 -49.58 25.48 6.65
N PHE A 985 -48.75 24.46 6.83
CA PHE A 985 -48.46 23.45 5.81
C PHE A 985 -49.33 22.22 6.07
N PHE A 986 -50.00 21.74 5.03
CA PHE A 986 -50.66 20.45 5.01
C PHE A 986 -49.84 19.52 4.12
N VAL A 987 -48.94 18.77 4.75
CA VAL A 987 -48.14 17.75 4.08
C VAL A 987 -49.01 16.52 3.83
N HIS A 988 -48.90 15.90 2.66
CA HIS A 988 -49.68 14.70 2.35
C HIS A 988 -49.44 13.60 3.41
N PRO A 989 -50.48 12.92 3.94
CA PRO A 989 -50.33 11.96 5.05
C PRO A 989 -49.40 10.78 4.77
N MET A 990 -49.32 10.37 3.49
CA MET A 990 -48.42 9.30 3.03
C MET A 990 -47.07 9.83 2.53
N TYR A 991 -46.73 11.09 2.81
CA TYR A 991 -45.42 11.65 2.44
C TYR A 991 -44.31 10.88 3.13
N ASN A 992 -43.36 10.44 2.31
CA ASN A 992 -42.15 9.81 2.79
C ASN A 992 -40.97 10.70 2.40
N SER A 993 -40.37 11.34 3.40
CA SER A 993 -39.20 12.21 3.24
C SER A 993 -37.97 11.46 2.75
N THR A 994 -37.93 10.14 2.93
CA THR A 994 -36.87 9.30 2.39
C THR A 994 -37.01 9.23 0.86
N ASN A 995 -38.01 8.56 0.31
CA ASN A 995 -38.06 8.31 -1.14
C ASN A 995 -38.79 9.40 -1.96
N HIS A 996 -39.13 10.53 -1.35
CA HIS A 996 -39.95 11.60 -1.94
C HIS A 996 -41.29 11.11 -2.52
N ALA A 997 -41.82 9.98 -2.05
CA ALA A 997 -43.15 9.53 -2.42
C ALA A 997 -44.21 10.45 -1.79
N ASN A 998 -45.25 10.78 -2.54
CA ASN A 998 -46.28 11.74 -2.13
C ASN A 998 -45.71 13.10 -1.69
N GLY A 999 -44.66 13.58 -2.36
CA GLY A 999 -43.92 14.79 -2.05
C GLY A 999 -44.65 16.10 -2.32
N ILE A 1000 -45.92 16.22 -1.92
CA ILE A 1000 -46.78 17.39 -2.10
C ILE A 1000 -47.23 17.98 -0.75
N ALA A 1001 -47.24 19.31 -0.68
CA ALA A 1001 -47.78 20.08 0.43
C ALA A 1001 -48.70 21.19 -0.07
N LEU A 1002 -49.83 21.34 0.63
CA LEU A 1002 -50.72 22.48 0.46
C LEU A 1002 -50.35 23.54 1.51
N ILE A 1003 -50.20 24.77 1.06
CA ILE A 1003 -49.75 25.92 1.85
C ILE A 1003 -50.94 26.84 2.04
N GLN A 1004 -51.33 27.08 3.29
CA GLN A 1004 -52.32 28.07 3.65
C GLN A 1004 -51.65 29.37 4.07
N LEU A 1005 -52.00 30.47 3.40
CA LEU A 1005 -51.49 31.81 3.69
C LEU A 1005 -52.31 32.48 4.80
N ALA A 1006 -51.65 33.18 5.72
CA ALA A 1006 -52.29 33.85 6.85
C ALA A 1006 -53.25 34.97 6.42
N THR A 1007 -52.94 35.65 5.31
CA THR A 1007 -53.80 36.68 4.71
C THR A 1007 -53.91 36.46 3.21
N PRO A 1008 -55.07 36.79 2.59
CA PRO A 1008 -55.23 36.64 1.15
C PRO A 1008 -54.20 37.43 0.34
N VAL A 1009 -53.80 36.87 -0.79
CA VAL A 1009 -53.06 37.58 -1.83
C VAL A 1009 -54.03 38.28 -2.76
N VAL A 1010 -53.65 39.47 -3.21
CA VAL A 1010 -54.42 40.27 -4.16
C VAL A 1010 -54.17 39.70 -5.55
N THR A 1011 -55.12 38.89 -6.04
CA THR A 1011 -55.04 38.20 -7.34
C THR A 1011 -55.56 39.04 -8.52
N SER A 1012 -56.02 40.27 -8.26
CA SER A 1012 -56.43 41.21 -9.31
C SER A 1012 -55.26 41.86 -10.04
N LEU A 1013 -54.04 41.79 -9.47
CA LEU A 1013 -52.84 42.35 -10.09
C LEU A 1013 -52.31 41.41 -11.19
N PRO A 1014 -51.76 41.94 -12.30
CA PRO A 1014 -51.26 41.11 -13.40
C PRO A 1014 -49.97 40.34 -13.04
N ASN A 1015 -49.22 40.77 -12.02
CA ASN A 1015 -48.01 40.10 -11.54
C ASN A 1015 -48.26 39.01 -10.49
N VAL A 1016 -49.49 38.86 -10.01
CA VAL A 1016 -49.89 37.82 -9.04
C VAL A 1016 -51.25 37.27 -9.42
N LYS A 1017 -51.29 36.08 -10.04
CA LYS A 1017 -52.52 35.43 -10.52
C LYS A 1017 -52.48 33.94 -10.18
N PRO A 1018 -53.58 33.31 -9.75
CA PRO A 1018 -53.59 31.87 -9.49
C PRO A 1018 -53.56 31.07 -10.80
N ILE A 1019 -52.93 29.90 -10.80
CA ILE A 1019 -53.05 28.93 -11.90
C ILE A 1019 -54.36 28.14 -11.78
N CYS A 1020 -54.96 27.72 -12.89
CA CYS A 1020 -56.19 26.91 -12.83
C CYS A 1020 -55.89 25.46 -12.41
N LEU A 1021 -56.80 24.85 -11.66
CA LEU A 1021 -56.81 23.41 -11.39
C LEU A 1021 -57.78 22.67 -12.34
N PRO A 1022 -57.38 21.53 -12.93
CA PRO A 1022 -58.20 20.84 -13.93
C PRO A 1022 -59.18 19.84 -13.29
N PHE A 1023 -60.12 20.31 -12.45
CA PHE A 1023 -61.09 19.42 -11.78
C PHE A 1023 -62.42 19.23 -12.53
N ILE A 1024 -62.66 19.98 -13.61
CA ILE A 1024 -63.85 19.83 -14.46
C ILE A 1024 -63.56 18.91 -15.66
N ASP A 1025 -64.54 18.09 -16.05
CA ASP A 1025 -64.36 17.02 -17.04
C ASP A 1025 -63.84 17.51 -18.40
N THR A 1026 -64.21 18.71 -18.82
CA THR A 1026 -63.86 19.28 -20.13
C THR A 1026 -62.38 19.60 -20.29
N VAL A 1027 -61.69 19.93 -19.20
CA VAL A 1027 -60.25 20.27 -19.18
C VAL A 1027 -59.43 19.26 -18.37
N ARG A 1028 -60.08 18.21 -17.84
CA ARG A 1028 -59.46 17.16 -17.03
C ARG A 1028 -58.42 16.39 -17.83
N SER A 1029 -58.79 15.91 -19.02
CA SER A 1029 -57.93 15.14 -19.93
C SER A 1029 -57.28 16.05 -20.96
N TYR A 1030 -56.01 15.82 -21.31
CA TYR A 1030 -55.21 16.71 -22.14
C TYR A 1030 -54.24 15.94 -23.06
N TYR A 1031 -53.70 16.63 -24.06
CA TYR A 1031 -52.66 16.09 -24.95
C TYR A 1031 -51.27 16.46 -24.41
N THR A 1032 -50.30 15.54 -24.50
CA THR A 1032 -48.92 15.83 -24.07
C THR A 1032 -48.31 17.01 -24.86
N SER A 1033 -48.72 17.23 -26.12
CA SER A 1033 -48.29 18.40 -26.90
C SER A 1033 -48.77 19.75 -26.36
N SER A 1034 -49.77 19.77 -25.48
CA SER A 1034 -50.28 20.99 -24.84
C SER A 1034 -49.50 21.39 -23.58
N LEU A 1035 -48.55 20.56 -23.14
CA LEU A 1035 -47.75 20.83 -21.97
C LEU A 1035 -46.73 21.92 -22.26
N VAL A 1036 -46.59 22.82 -21.29
CA VAL A 1036 -45.59 23.87 -21.23
C VAL A 1036 -44.95 23.86 -19.83
N MET A 1037 -43.71 24.29 -19.74
CA MET A 1037 -42.96 24.33 -18.48
C MET A 1037 -42.35 25.70 -18.24
N ASP A 1038 -42.31 26.09 -16.98
CA ASP A 1038 -41.66 27.32 -16.53
C ASP A 1038 -40.15 27.11 -16.40
N VAL A 1039 -39.36 28.07 -16.88
CA VAL A 1039 -37.88 28.02 -16.90
C VAL A 1039 -37.23 29.39 -16.61
N ILE A 1040 -35.96 29.38 -16.20
CA ILE A 1040 -35.09 30.57 -16.07
C ILE A 1040 -33.86 30.43 -16.98
N GLY A 1041 -33.54 31.48 -17.74
CA GLY A 1041 -32.31 31.58 -18.53
C GLY A 1041 -31.05 31.86 -17.70
N THR A 1042 -29.88 31.67 -18.30
CA THR A 1042 -28.56 31.69 -17.63
C THR A 1042 -28.17 33.01 -16.96
N SER A 1043 -28.78 34.15 -17.31
CA SER A 1043 -28.49 35.46 -16.72
C SER A 1043 -29.29 35.77 -15.42
N PHE A 1044 -30.02 34.80 -14.86
CA PHE A 1044 -30.97 34.97 -13.73
C PHE A 1044 -32.09 36.01 -13.98
N ALA A 1045 -32.16 36.56 -15.19
CA ALA A 1045 -33.02 37.69 -15.52
C ALA A 1045 -33.85 37.47 -16.80
N ASP A 1046 -34.01 36.21 -17.20
CA ASP A 1046 -34.82 35.81 -18.35
C ASP A 1046 -35.76 34.66 -17.94
N ILE A 1047 -36.88 35.01 -17.33
CA ILE A 1047 -37.92 34.06 -16.90
C ILE A 1047 -38.86 33.82 -18.09
N LYS A 1048 -39.08 32.56 -18.48
CA LYS A 1048 -39.87 32.19 -19.66
C LYS A 1048 -40.71 30.94 -19.44
N THR A 1049 -41.71 30.75 -20.30
CA THR A 1049 -42.47 29.50 -20.42
C THR A 1049 -42.11 28.85 -21.75
N LEU A 1050 -41.74 27.57 -21.73
CA LEU A 1050 -41.29 26.80 -22.88
C LEU A 1050 -42.27 25.67 -23.23
N ASP A 1051 -42.55 25.48 -24.51
CA ASP A 1051 -43.33 24.33 -24.97
C ASP A 1051 -42.58 23.01 -24.70
N VAL A 1052 -43.25 22.04 -24.09
CA VAL A 1052 -42.67 20.72 -23.80
C VAL A 1052 -42.54 19.90 -25.08
N LYS A 1053 -43.58 19.84 -25.93
CA LYS A 1053 -43.57 19.09 -27.21
C LYS A 1053 -43.03 17.65 -27.04
N ASP A 1054 -41.95 17.32 -27.74
CA ASP A 1054 -41.27 16.03 -27.77
C ASP A 1054 -40.35 15.79 -26.55
N ARG A 1055 -40.27 16.74 -25.62
CA ARG A 1055 -39.46 16.64 -24.40
C ARG A 1055 -40.11 15.79 -23.31
N TYR A 1056 -41.39 15.45 -23.45
CA TYR A 1056 -42.10 14.61 -22.48
C TYR A 1056 -41.64 13.16 -22.59
N ILE A 1057 -41.23 12.58 -21.46
CA ILE A 1057 -40.76 11.19 -21.35
C ILE A 1057 -41.80 10.37 -20.59
N ASN A 1058 -42.09 9.18 -21.12
CA ASN A 1058 -42.99 8.24 -20.46
C ASN A 1058 -42.46 7.87 -19.06
N PRO A 1059 -43.30 7.76 -18.01
CA PRO A 1059 -42.84 7.41 -16.66
C PRO A 1059 -42.05 6.10 -16.56
N LEU A 1060 -42.32 5.10 -17.42
CA LEU A 1060 -41.56 3.84 -17.45
C LEU A 1060 -40.13 4.07 -17.97
N GLU A 1061 -39.98 4.75 -19.10
CA GLU A 1061 -38.67 5.12 -19.65
C GLU A 1061 -37.93 6.06 -18.69
N CYS A 1062 -38.64 7.01 -18.09
CA CYS A 1062 -38.08 7.89 -17.08
C CYS A 1062 -37.53 7.11 -15.88
N ARG A 1063 -38.29 6.10 -15.41
CA ARG A 1063 -37.84 5.19 -14.35
C ARG A 1063 -36.56 4.47 -14.77
N GLU A 1064 -36.53 3.85 -15.95
CA GLU A 1064 -35.34 3.11 -16.44
C GLU A 1064 -34.10 4.01 -16.49
N ARG A 1065 -34.24 5.25 -16.98
CA ARG A 1065 -33.13 6.22 -17.02
C ARG A 1065 -32.60 6.53 -15.62
N TRP A 1066 -33.48 6.76 -14.65
CA TRP A 1066 -33.09 7.13 -13.28
C TRP A 1066 -32.67 5.95 -12.38
N GLU A 1067 -33.19 4.74 -12.62
CA GLU A 1067 -32.90 3.53 -11.83
C GLU A 1067 -31.41 3.16 -11.85
N GLY A 1068 -30.74 3.40 -12.99
CA GLY A 1068 -29.31 3.17 -13.16
C GLY A 1068 -28.45 3.95 -12.14
N LEU A 1069 -28.89 5.13 -11.71
CA LEU A 1069 -28.14 5.98 -10.77
C LEU A 1069 -28.21 5.53 -9.31
N LYS A 1070 -29.07 4.56 -8.95
CA LYS A 1070 -29.29 4.14 -7.55
C LYS A 1070 -29.56 5.35 -6.64
N VAL A 1071 -30.58 6.13 -7.01
CA VAL A 1071 -31.05 7.32 -6.27
C VAL A 1071 -32.20 6.97 -5.32
N LYS A 1072 -32.42 7.84 -4.33
CA LYS A 1072 -33.35 7.62 -3.21
C LYS A 1072 -34.83 7.54 -3.61
N PHE A 1073 -35.20 8.19 -4.70
CA PHE A 1073 -36.60 8.36 -5.09
C PHE A 1073 -37.01 7.37 -6.17
N THR A 1074 -38.28 6.98 -6.14
CA THR A 1074 -38.87 6.11 -7.16
C THR A 1074 -39.62 6.93 -8.19
N ILE A 1075 -39.77 6.39 -9.41
CA ILE A 1075 -40.61 7.00 -10.44
C ILE A 1075 -41.83 6.11 -10.65
N ASP A 1076 -43.01 6.64 -10.34
CA ASP A 1076 -44.29 5.96 -10.46
C ASP A 1076 -45.23 6.77 -11.37
N SER A 1077 -46.47 6.31 -11.51
CA SER A 1077 -47.49 6.99 -12.32
C SER A 1077 -47.93 8.35 -11.76
N MET A 1078 -47.51 8.71 -10.55
CA MET A 1078 -47.80 9.99 -9.89
C MET A 1078 -46.72 11.04 -10.18
N LYS A 1079 -45.86 10.80 -11.19
CA LYS A 1079 -44.81 11.71 -11.61
C LYS A 1079 -44.84 11.96 -13.12
N HIS A 1080 -44.47 13.18 -13.51
CA HIS A 1080 -44.18 13.53 -14.90
C HIS A 1080 -42.68 13.72 -15.10
N CYS A 1081 -42.21 13.46 -16.31
CA CYS A 1081 -40.80 13.59 -16.67
C CYS A 1081 -40.64 14.40 -17.95
N VAL A 1082 -39.81 15.45 -17.89
CA VAL A 1082 -39.57 16.33 -19.03
C VAL A 1082 -38.08 16.62 -19.17
N ILE A 1083 -37.54 16.50 -20.38
CA ILE A 1083 -36.13 16.82 -20.64
C ILE A 1083 -35.98 18.32 -20.96
N PRO A 1084 -35.20 19.08 -20.18
CA PRO A 1084 -35.03 20.51 -20.37
C PRO A 1084 -34.23 20.86 -21.63
N LYS A 1085 -33.39 19.94 -22.13
CA LYS A 1085 -32.48 20.15 -23.29
C LYS A 1085 -32.55 18.96 -24.27
N ARG A 1086 -32.88 19.16 -25.56
CA ARG A 1086 -32.97 18.06 -26.54
C ARG A 1086 -31.63 17.72 -27.18
N THR A 1087 -30.90 18.74 -27.59
CA THR A 1087 -29.60 18.61 -28.26
C THR A 1087 -28.59 19.56 -27.63
N GLU A 1088 -27.30 19.36 -27.90
CA GLU A 1088 -26.24 20.22 -27.36
C GLU A 1088 -26.41 21.70 -27.75
N GLU A 1089 -27.06 21.99 -28.89
CA GLU A 1089 -27.29 23.35 -29.42
C GLU A 1089 -28.52 24.07 -28.84
N ASP A 1090 -29.43 23.38 -28.14
CA ASP A 1090 -30.58 24.01 -27.49
C ASP A 1090 -30.12 25.04 -26.42
N GLU A 1091 -30.83 26.17 -26.31
CA GLU A 1091 -30.57 27.19 -25.28
C GLU A 1091 -30.63 26.60 -23.85
N LEU A 1092 -29.72 27.06 -22.98
CA LEU A 1092 -29.61 26.57 -21.60
C LEU A 1092 -30.66 27.24 -20.70
N PHE A 1093 -31.67 26.46 -20.34
CA PHE A 1093 -32.74 26.85 -19.44
C PHE A 1093 -32.69 26.01 -18.16
N ASP A 1094 -32.62 26.68 -17.00
CA ASP A 1094 -32.64 26.04 -15.69
C ASP A 1094 -34.07 26.01 -15.14
N VAL A 1095 -34.35 25.00 -14.33
CA VAL A 1095 -35.61 24.83 -13.60
C VAL A 1095 -35.30 24.75 -12.12
N GLN A 1096 -36.17 25.29 -11.27
CA GLN A 1096 -36.00 25.22 -9.82
C GLN A 1096 -37.07 24.32 -9.19
N PRO A 1097 -36.79 23.69 -8.03
CA PRO A 1097 -37.82 23.01 -7.26
C PRO A 1097 -39.06 23.89 -7.07
N GLY A 1098 -40.24 23.33 -7.33
CA GLY A 1098 -41.51 24.04 -7.31
C GLY A 1098 -41.91 24.75 -8.61
N PHE A 1099 -41.07 24.75 -9.65
CA PHE A 1099 -41.43 25.29 -10.97
C PHE A 1099 -42.56 24.52 -11.60
N SER A 1100 -43.48 25.20 -12.27
CA SER A 1100 -44.73 24.60 -12.71
C SER A 1100 -44.63 23.93 -14.08
N LEU A 1101 -45.32 22.80 -14.21
CA LEU A 1101 -45.66 22.11 -15.46
C LEU A 1101 -47.17 22.24 -15.64
N HIS A 1102 -47.61 22.74 -16.78
CA HIS A 1102 -49.02 23.04 -16.99
C HIS A 1102 -49.43 22.79 -18.44
N SER A 1103 -50.72 22.57 -18.67
CA SER A 1103 -51.28 22.40 -20.01
C SER A 1103 -52.03 23.66 -20.44
N LEU A 1104 -51.81 24.09 -21.68
CA LEU A 1104 -52.61 25.11 -22.35
C LEU A 1104 -53.88 24.48 -22.93
N GLN A 1105 -55.04 24.92 -22.46
CA GLN A 1105 -56.33 24.44 -22.96
C GLN A 1105 -57.34 25.57 -23.08
N THR A 1106 -58.20 25.49 -24.09
CA THR A 1106 -59.28 26.46 -24.28
C THR A 1106 -60.45 26.14 -23.35
N HIS A 1107 -60.87 27.12 -22.56
CA HIS A 1107 -62.07 27.06 -21.72
C HIS A 1107 -62.85 28.38 -21.85
N GLU A 1108 -64.16 28.29 -22.09
CA GLU A 1108 -65.05 29.47 -22.24
C GLU A 1108 -64.52 30.54 -23.21
N SER A 1109 -63.95 30.12 -24.34
CA SER A 1109 -63.41 30.98 -25.41
C SER A 1109 -62.07 31.68 -25.10
N SER A 1110 -61.42 31.34 -23.98
CA SER A 1110 -60.08 31.83 -23.62
C SER A 1110 -59.11 30.68 -23.40
N GLU A 1111 -57.84 30.87 -23.79
CA GLU A 1111 -56.79 29.90 -23.48
C GLU A 1111 -56.33 30.11 -22.04
N LYS A 1112 -56.26 29.02 -21.26
CA LYS A 1112 -55.90 29.05 -19.84
C LYS A 1112 -54.84 28.01 -19.53
N HIS A 1113 -53.98 28.35 -18.58
CA HIS A 1113 -52.97 27.47 -18.00
C HIS A 1113 -53.56 26.63 -16.87
N PHE A 1114 -53.49 25.31 -17.01
CA PHE A 1114 -53.95 24.34 -16.01
C PHE A 1114 -52.77 23.58 -15.41
N LEU A 1115 -52.64 23.61 -14.09
CA LEU A 1115 -51.55 22.94 -13.37
C LEU A 1115 -51.60 21.42 -13.55
N ARG A 1116 -50.48 20.84 -13.99
CA ARG A 1116 -50.28 19.40 -14.17
C ARG A 1116 -49.19 18.84 -13.27
N GLY A 1117 -48.25 19.68 -12.89
CA GLY A 1117 -47.25 19.30 -11.92
C GLY A 1117 -46.33 20.42 -11.51
N PHE A 1118 -45.39 20.08 -10.65
CA PHE A 1118 -44.31 20.97 -10.25
C PHE A 1118 -43.03 20.20 -10.00
N VAL A 1119 -41.88 20.82 -10.25
CA VAL A 1119 -40.55 20.20 -10.12
C VAL A 1119 -40.34 19.72 -8.68
N ILE A 1120 -39.97 18.45 -8.54
CA ILE A 1120 -39.53 17.87 -7.27
C ILE A 1120 -38.08 17.41 -7.31
N ILE A 1121 -37.60 16.89 -8.44
CA ILE A 1121 -36.22 16.46 -8.63
C ILE A 1121 -35.73 17.01 -9.96
N LYS A 1122 -34.50 17.49 -10.01
CA LYS A 1122 -33.83 17.87 -11.26
C LYS A 1122 -32.41 17.27 -11.31
N PRO A 1123 -31.88 16.99 -12.51
CA PRO A 1123 -30.46 16.69 -12.64
C PRO A 1123 -29.63 17.89 -12.17
N GLY A 1124 -28.42 17.63 -11.65
CA GLY A 1124 -27.48 18.69 -11.26
C GLY A 1124 -26.83 19.43 -12.44
N THR A 1125 -27.10 18.96 -13.66
CA THR A 1125 -26.53 19.42 -14.94
C THR A 1125 -27.62 19.65 -15.97
N PHE A 1126 -27.32 20.35 -17.06
CA PHE A 1126 -28.23 20.50 -18.19
C PHE A 1126 -28.24 19.23 -19.06
N SER A 1127 -28.76 18.14 -18.49
CA SER A 1127 -28.76 16.82 -19.12
C SER A 1127 -29.68 16.74 -20.34
N THR A 1128 -29.22 16.07 -21.39
CA THR A 1128 -30.03 15.67 -22.56
C THR A 1128 -30.65 14.28 -22.40
N TYR A 1129 -30.26 13.54 -21.35
CA TYR A 1129 -30.70 12.19 -21.06
C TYR A 1129 -31.60 12.12 -19.83
N TYR A 1130 -31.23 12.77 -18.73
CA TYR A 1130 -31.98 12.74 -17.48
C TYR A 1130 -33.11 13.77 -17.46
N PRO A 1131 -34.38 13.35 -17.38
CA PRO A 1131 -35.50 14.28 -17.32
C PRO A 1131 -35.64 14.89 -15.92
N VAL A 1132 -36.11 16.13 -15.88
CA VAL A 1132 -36.63 16.78 -14.68
C VAL A 1132 -37.92 16.07 -14.28
N VAL A 1133 -38.04 15.77 -12.98
CA VAL A 1133 -39.16 15.01 -12.42
C VAL A 1133 -40.11 15.98 -11.72
N TYR A 1134 -41.38 15.92 -12.10
CA TYR A 1134 -42.46 16.71 -11.55
C TYR A 1134 -43.41 15.80 -10.77
N THR A 1135 -43.95 16.29 -9.65
CA THR A 1135 -45.12 15.64 -9.03
C THR A 1135 -46.32 15.85 -9.96
N ASN A 1136 -47.00 14.77 -10.34
CA ASN A 1136 -48.24 14.85 -11.09
C ASN A 1136 -49.37 15.32 -10.16
N THR A 1137 -49.75 16.59 -10.25
CA THR A 1137 -50.81 17.16 -9.39
C THR A 1137 -52.18 16.57 -9.69
N ASP A 1138 -52.40 16.00 -10.88
CA ASP A 1138 -53.66 15.37 -11.24
C ASP A 1138 -54.00 14.17 -10.35
N ALA A 1139 -52.99 13.49 -9.81
CA ALA A 1139 -53.15 12.35 -8.89
C ALA A 1139 -53.58 12.79 -7.47
N TYR A 1140 -53.41 14.07 -7.12
CA TYR A 1140 -53.65 14.60 -5.78
C TYR A 1140 -54.82 15.59 -5.73
N LEU A 1141 -55.55 15.80 -6.83
CA LEU A 1141 -56.63 16.80 -6.88
C LEU A 1141 -57.73 16.54 -5.84
N ASP A 1142 -58.17 15.29 -5.66
CA ASP A 1142 -59.17 14.96 -4.63
C ASP A 1142 -58.66 15.34 -3.24
N TRP A 1143 -57.41 14.98 -2.90
CA TRP A 1143 -56.79 15.35 -1.63
C TRP A 1143 -56.64 16.87 -1.45
N ILE A 1144 -56.24 17.61 -2.50
CA ILE A 1144 -56.13 19.08 -2.46
C ILE A 1144 -57.50 19.69 -2.14
N LEU A 1145 -58.55 19.29 -2.87
CA LEU A 1145 -59.90 19.81 -2.69
C LEU A 1145 -60.52 19.40 -1.35
N GLU A 1146 -60.22 18.20 -0.86
CA GLU A 1146 -60.65 17.74 0.46
C GLU A 1146 -60.01 18.56 1.58
N THR A 1147 -58.70 18.82 1.48
CA THR A 1147 -57.89 19.51 2.49
C THR A 1147 -58.15 21.02 2.53
N MET A 1148 -58.53 21.61 1.39
CA MET A 1148 -59.02 22.98 1.34
C MET A 1148 -60.38 23.04 2.07
N GLU A 1149 -60.33 23.29 3.38
CA GLU A 1149 -61.53 23.62 4.14
C GLU A 1149 -62.11 24.94 3.59
N PRO A 1150 -63.42 25.00 3.29
CA PRO A 1150 -64.06 26.29 3.12
C PRO A 1150 -63.90 27.06 4.44
N PRO A 1151 -63.64 28.38 4.40
CA PRO A 1151 -63.51 29.16 5.62
C PRO A 1151 -64.70 28.90 6.52
N ALA A 1152 -64.45 28.72 7.83
CA ALA A 1152 -65.50 28.65 8.84
C ALA A 1152 -66.50 29.78 8.54
N SER A 1153 -67.71 29.36 8.18
CA SER A 1153 -68.77 30.15 7.55
C SER A 1153 -68.84 31.61 8.02
N LEU A 1154 -68.76 32.55 7.07
CA LEU A 1154 -69.73 33.65 7.09
C LEU A 1154 -71.12 33.00 6.88
N PRO A 1155 -72.17 33.42 7.61
CA PRO A 1155 -73.45 32.72 7.62
C PRO A 1155 -73.98 32.55 6.19
N PHE A 1156 -74.31 31.31 5.83
CA PHE A 1156 -74.97 30.95 4.57
C PHE A 1156 -76.31 31.71 4.46
N ASP A 1157 -76.43 32.64 3.51
CA ASP A 1157 -77.72 33.26 3.16
C ASP A 1157 -78.40 32.40 2.09
N LEU A 1158 -79.34 31.56 2.52
CA LEU A 1158 -80.16 30.68 1.68
C LEU A 1158 -81.11 31.42 0.71
N ARG A 1159 -81.08 32.76 0.61
CA ARG A 1159 -81.96 33.53 -0.28
C ARG A 1159 -81.44 33.73 -1.71
N LYS A 1160 -80.18 33.37 -2.02
CA LYS A 1160 -79.56 33.76 -3.31
C LYS A 1160 -79.63 32.74 -4.46
N GLU A 1161 -80.02 31.48 -4.25
CA GLU A 1161 -80.14 30.51 -5.36
C GLU A 1161 -81.36 29.57 -5.24
N LEU A 1162 -82.57 30.14 -5.21
CA LEU A 1162 -83.77 29.42 -5.61
C LEU A 1162 -84.47 30.22 -6.71
N ILE A 1163 -84.04 30.00 -7.95
CA ILE A 1163 -84.89 30.22 -9.12
C ILE A 1163 -85.24 28.84 -9.65
N PHE A 1164 -86.37 28.30 -9.20
CA PHE A 1164 -87.06 27.24 -9.92
C PHE A 1164 -87.65 27.86 -11.20
N SER A 1165 -87.19 27.44 -12.37
CA SER A 1165 -87.92 27.65 -13.61
C SER A 1165 -88.81 26.44 -13.87
N ASP A 1166 -90.09 26.56 -13.52
CA ASP A 1166 -91.16 25.75 -14.10
C ASP A 1166 -91.49 26.29 -15.51
N LYS A 1167 -91.03 25.59 -16.55
CA LYS A 1167 -91.75 25.22 -17.79
C LYS A 1167 -90.82 24.74 -18.90
#